data_AF-K9DWC2-F1
#
_entry.id   AF-K9DWC2-F1
#
_cell.length_a   1.000
_cell.length_b   1.000
_cell.length_c   1.000
_cell.angle_alpha   90.00
_cell.angle_beta   90.00
_cell.angle_gamma   90.00
#
_symmetry.space_group_name_H-M   'P 1'
#
loop_
_entity.id
_entity.type
_entity.pdbx_description
1 polymer ?
#
loop_
_entity_poly.entity_id
_entity_poly.type
_entity_poly.pdbx_seq_one_letter_code
_entity_poly.pdbx_strand_id
1 'polypeptide(L)'
;MKITVHLIILFIMSSMISVKANAVTTLNPPGNNDDFEVLMQKIRIDFAQNPSIDEALKKYNEADGSFTDVDYGSIQRTNWPPLEHIDRLYNFVFAYTNPSNKYYKDENLFAKIQQGLEYWHERNPWCHNWWYNQIAEPQRLGILLIQMRTGEKQLNKELENKILERMKTDGGNPAKWTGANRTDIALHWIYRACLSENEADLKFALENVYNPIVYTTKEGFQHDNSYFQHGQQLYIGGYGDEILKGVTQIAMYTKGTQYAIPQDKLALLSKFMRETYYSTIRGQYMLFDVLGRGVSRPGVTQKTHTMLFAKRMVELDPDHANKFKEIIARLDGKQPANYALTAKHTHYFRGDYTLHIRPTYTFDVRMASNRTARCEYGNGENLKTYFISDGCTNIAVDGNEYDEIFPVWNWTRIPGTTAPQVDEIPMAASDWQTPGTSTFAGGVSDSLYGASVYSYTDSYAGINTSAHKAWFFFDDEVVCLGAGIHSTSSYPIFTTINQCLSSTENAIVCQKGKISEINDGTFNYNSPEWILHNKVGYLLPDGQQVVATNQVQTGSWYDINHSTSKGSIQKKVFTLGLNHGITPELATYAYIVVPGIQSAKEMKNYRRKNNIEILDNTENAQVVRNKKSGIWQMVFHNAGEFTSKDMTVKVDKGCALIIKNIDKDKVEVHIADPAQSQSGITVNIYTRKRSGTVNCDFSDSGVYAGRTQAFEVQLR
;
A
#
# COMPACT_ATOMS: atom_id res chain seq x y z
N MET A 1 39.42 -1.25 9.98
CA MET A 1 39.00 -0.41 8.83
C MET A 1 37.48 -0.38 8.79
N LYS A 2 36.88 0.74 9.21
CA LYS A 2 35.43 0.95 9.22
C LYS A 2 34.99 1.23 7.77
N ILE A 3 34.19 0.34 7.19
CA ILE A 3 33.53 0.56 5.89
C ILE A 3 32.17 1.17 6.20
N THR A 4 32.06 2.48 6.00
CA THR A 4 30.83 3.24 6.19
C THR A 4 29.99 3.14 4.92
N VAL A 5 29.07 2.17 4.86
CA VAL A 5 28.11 2.03 3.74
C VAL A 5 27.05 3.14 3.88
N HIS A 6 27.08 4.12 2.98
CA HIS A 6 26.04 5.14 2.88
C HIS A 6 24.84 4.55 2.14
N LEU A 7 23.71 4.48 2.84
CA LEU A 7 22.40 4.34 2.23
C LEU A 7 22.18 5.48 1.25
N ILE A 8 21.80 5.17 0.01
CA ILE A 8 20.99 6.11 -0.76
C ILE A 8 19.59 6.05 -0.16
N ILE A 9 19.40 6.82 0.92
CA ILE A 9 18.08 7.35 1.24
C ILE A 9 17.78 8.31 0.09
N LEU A 10 16.74 8.02 -0.67
CA LEU A 10 16.15 9.01 -1.58
C LEU A 10 15.60 10.12 -0.69
N PHE A 11 16.45 11.05 -0.25
CA PHE A 11 16.03 12.34 0.25
C PHE A 11 15.48 13.08 -0.96
N ILE A 12 14.22 12.83 -1.28
CA ILE A 12 13.43 13.85 -1.93
C ILE A 12 13.40 14.97 -0.90
N MET A 13 14.12 16.06 -1.17
CA MET A 13 13.85 17.31 -0.47
C MET A 13 12.38 17.63 -0.72
N SER A 14 11.52 17.25 0.24
CA SER A 14 10.21 17.87 0.38
C SER A 14 10.48 19.28 0.85
N SER A 15 10.77 20.19 -0.10
CA SER A 15 10.60 21.60 0.19
C SER A 15 9.12 21.78 0.52
N MET A 16 8.81 22.06 1.78
CA MET A 16 7.52 22.62 2.15
C MET A 16 7.43 23.99 1.47
N ILE A 17 6.99 24.02 0.23
CA ILE A 17 6.62 25.26 -0.43
C ILE A 17 5.28 25.68 0.18
N SER A 18 5.36 26.61 1.13
CA SER A 18 4.21 27.44 1.47
C SER A 18 3.88 28.28 0.24
N VAL A 19 2.88 27.84 -0.52
CA VAL A 19 2.31 28.65 -1.61
C VAL A 19 1.57 29.81 -0.96
N LYS A 20 2.28 30.91 -0.72
CA LYS A 20 1.62 32.22 -0.64
C LYS A 20 1.27 32.60 -2.08
N ALA A 21 -0.02 32.59 -2.36
CA ALA A 21 -0.58 33.12 -3.60
C ALA A 21 -0.22 34.61 -3.71
N ASN A 22 0.89 34.92 -4.37
CA ASN A 22 1.15 36.25 -4.89
C ASN A 22 0.78 36.24 -6.37
N ALA A 23 0.05 37.27 -6.77
CA ALA A 23 -0.62 37.43 -8.05
C ALA A 23 0.24 36.97 -9.25
N VAL A 24 -0.16 35.85 -9.85
CA VAL A 24 0.29 35.47 -11.19
C VAL A 24 -0.42 36.42 -12.14
N THR A 25 0.34 37.35 -12.72
CA THR A 25 -0.07 38.08 -13.91
C THR A 25 -0.32 37.05 -15.01
N THR A 26 -1.59 36.88 -15.37
CA THR A 26 -2.03 36.10 -16.53
C THR A 26 -1.48 36.74 -17.80
N LEU A 27 -0.32 36.29 -18.25
CA LEU A 27 0.10 36.45 -19.64
C LEU A 27 -0.48 35.28 -20.42
N ASN A 28 -1.71 35.44 -20.92
CA ASN A 28 -2.12 34.68 -22.11
C ASN A 28 -1.56 35.41 -23.32
N PRO A 29 -0.59 34.86 -24.07
CA PRO A 29 -0.31 35.36 -25.41
C PRO A 29 -1.43 34.90 -26.36
N PRO A 30 -1.73 35.69 -27.40
CA PRO A 30 -2.82 35.41 -28.32
C PRO A 30 -2.43 34.32 -29.32
N GLY A 31 -3.29 33.30 -29.49
CA GLY A 31 -3.59 32.71 -30.79
C GLY A 31 -2.53 31.86 -31.52
N ASN A 32 -1.80 30.97 -30.84
CA ASN A 32 -1.16 29.82 -31.50
C ASN A 32 -1.19 28.60 -30.56
N ASN A 33 -1.92 27.54 -30.94
CA ASN A 33 -2.02 26.28 -30.18
C ASN A 33 -0.71 25.47 -30.30
N ASP A 34 0.37 25.91 -29.69
CA ASP A 34 1.56 25.08 -29.52
C ASP A 34 1.46 24.27 -28.22
N ASP A 35 0.93 23.06 -28.34
CA ASP A 35 0.82 22.12 -27.21
C ASP A 35 2.19 21.80 -26.58
N PHE A 36 3.29 21.81 -27.35
CA PHE A 36 4.63 21.55 -26.80
C PHE A 36 5.05 22.66 -25.84
N GLU A 37 4.83 23.92 -26.21
CA GLU A 37 5.08 25.07 -25.33
C GLU A 37 4.17 25.05 -24.10
N VAL A 38 2.90 24.66 -24.23
CA VAL A 38 2.00 24.48 -23.06
C VAL A 38 2.55 23.44 -22.09
N LEU A 39 3.05 22.30 -22.58
CA LEU A 39 3.71 21.28 -21.77
C LEU A 39 4.97 21.85 -21.09
N MET A 40 5.84 22.54 -21.85
CA MET A 40 7.07 23.15 -21.32
C MET A 40 6.80 24.22 -20.27
N GLN A 41 5.73 25.02 -20.41
CA GLN A 41 5.33 26.00 -19.39
C GLN A 41 4.97 25.32 -18.06
N LYS A 42 4.19 24.25 -18.10
CA LYS A 42 3.82 23.50 -16.89
C LYS A 42 5.02 22.80 -16.25
N ILE A 43 5.92 22.25 -17.06
CA ILE A 43 7.18 21.67 -16.57
C ILE A 43 8.00 22.74 -15.86
N ARG A 44 8.16 23.94 -16.44
CA ARG A 44 8.86 25.06 -15.78
C ARG A 44 8.24 25.43 -14.44
N ILE A 45 6.91 25.46 -14.35
CA ILE A 45 6.21 25.76 -13.09
C ILE A 45 6.49 24.69 -12.02
N ASP A 46 6.46 23.39 -12.38
CA ASP A 46 6.69 22.28 -11.42
C ASP A 46 8.12 22.30 -10.85
N PHE A 47 9.09 22.81 -11.62
CA PHE A 47 10.51 22.88 -11.22
C PHE A 47 11.00 24.28 -10.86
N ALA A 48 10.12 25.28 -10.80
CA ALA A 48 10.51 26.67 -10.54
C ALA A 48 11.26 26.84 -9.20
N GLN A 49 12.46 27.41 -9.26
CA GLN A 49 13.31 27.63 -8.09
C GLN A 49 14.20 28.87 -8.22
N ASN A 50 14.73 29.36 -7.09
CA ASN A 50 15.67 30.48 -7.01
C ASN A 50 16.95 30.06 -6.24
N PRO A 51 17.86 29.30 -6.87
CA PRO A 51 19.01 28.73 -6.17
C PRO A 51 20.10 29.77 -5.89
N SER A 52 20.85 29.58 -4.79
CA SER A 52 22.14 30.22 -4.62
C SER A 52 23.22 29.40 -5.33
N ILE A 53 24.07 30.07 -6.10
CA ILE A 53 25.08 29.42 -6.95
C ILE A 53 26.52 29.84 -6.61
N ASP A 54 26.70 30.69 -5.58
CA ASP A 54 27.99 31.29 -5.22
C ASP A 54 29.10 30.24 -4.95
N GLU A 55 28.77 29.20 -4.19
CA GLU A 55 29.74 28.16 -3.85
C GLU A 55 30.13 27.31 -5.06
N ALA A 56 29.19 27.05 -5.97
CA ALA A 56 29.46 26.35 -7.20
C ALA A 56 30.33 27.20 -8.15
N LEU A 57 30.08 28.52 -8.23
CA LEU A 57 30.90 29.44 -9.03
C LEU A 57 32.37 29.48 -8.57
N LYS A 58 32.65 29.42 -7.26
CA LYS A 58 34.03 29.35 -6.73
C LYS A 58 34.81 28.12 -7.21
N LYS A 59 34.09 27.06 -7.58
CA LYS A 59 34.65 25.78 -8.01
C LYS A 59 34.68 25.63 -9.53
N TYR A 60 34.05 26.56 -10.26
CA TYR A 60 33.98 26.55 -11.72
C TYR A 60 35.35 26.88 -12.31
N ASN A 61 35.78 26.07 -13.28
CA ASN A 61 37.01 26.28 -14.01
C ASN A 61 36.73 27.04 -15.31
N GLU A 62 37.10 28.32 -15.36
CA GLU A 62 36.91 29.19 -16.53
C GLU A 62 37.66 28.70 -17.78
N ALA A 63 38.71 27.89 -17.61
CA ALA A 63 39.54 27.45 -18.73
C ALA A 63 38.81 26.48 -19.65
N ASP A 64 37.98 25.60 -19.11
CA ASP A 64 37.37 24.50 -19.85
C ASP A 64 35.90 24.25 -19.52
N GLY A 65 35.32 24.90 -18.51
CA GLY A 65 33.93 24.73 -18.09
C GLY A 65 33.70 23.59 -17.09
N SER A 66 34.75 22.94 -16.61
CA SER A 66 34.68 21.92 -15.57
C SER A 66 34.47 22.51 -14.17
N PHE A 67 34.34 21.63 -13.18
CA PHE A 67 34.35 21.98 -11.75
C PHE A 67 35.52 21.25 -11.10
N THR A 68 36.34 21.99 -10.35
CA THR A 68 37.62 21.50 -9.81
C THR A 68 37.49 20.41 -8.74
N ASP A 69 36.31 20.26 -8.16
CA ASP A 69 36.00 19.27 -7.11
C ASP A 69 35.16 18.08 -7.61
N VAL A 70 34.88 18.00 -8.91
CA VAL A 70 34.10 16.88 -9.48
C VAL A 70 35.04 15.83 -10.07
N ASP A 71 34.92 14.59 -9.59
CA ASP A 71 35.62 13.44 -10.16
C ASP A 71 34.88 12.90 -11.40
N TYR A 72 35.21 13.46 -12.56
CA TYR A 72 34.64 13.04 -13.86
C TYR A 72 35.03 11.62 -14.29
N GLY A 73 36.08 11.03 -13.69
CA GLY A 73 36.52 9.66 -13.98
C GLY A 73 35.73 8.59 -13.23
N SER A 74 34.95 9.00 -12.22
CA SER A 74 34.21 8.07 -11.39
C SER A 74 33.09 7.37 -12.16
N ILE A 75 33.02 6.07 -11.93
CA ILE A 75 32.04 5.14 -12.49
C ILE A 75 31.20 4.48 -11.39
N GLN A 76 31.19 5.07 -10.19
CA GLN A 76 30.51 4.53 -9.01
C GLN A 76 29.02 4.31 -9.25
N ARG A 77 28.49 3.17 -8.80
CA ARG A 77 27.08 2.76 -9.00
C ARG A 77 26.07 3.59 -8.22
N THR A 78 26.54 4.30 -7.19
CA THR A 78 25.76 5.05 -6.20
C THR A 78 26.49 6.36 -5.92
N ASN A 79 25.75 7.45 -5.71
CA ASN A 79 26.31 8.79 -5.48
C ASN A 79 27.31 9.18 -6.58
N TRP A 80 26.93 8.95 -7.84
CA TRP A 80 27.79 9.11 -9.00
C TRP A 80 28.32 10.55 -9.10
N PRO A 81 29.60 10.82 -8.76
CA PRO A 81 30.12 12.17 -8.61
C PRO A 81 29.99 13.07 -9.84
N PRO A 82 30.15 12.58 -11.09
CA PRO A 82 29.97 13.42 -12.27
C PRO A 82 28.61 14.12 -12.36
N LEU A 83 27.53 13.54 -11.83
CA LEU A 83 26.20 14.13 -11.92
C LEU A 83 26.11 15.52 -11.28
N GLU A 84 26.95 15.79 -10.26
CA GLU A 84 27.05 17.08 -9.58
C GLU A 84 27.35 18.23 -10.56
N HIS A 85 28.10 17.97 -11.65
CA HIS A 85 28.33 18.95 -12.70
C HIS A 85 27.01 19.42 -13.31
N ILE A 86 26.15 18.47 -13.70
CA ILE A 86 24.84 18.77 -14.28
C ILE A 86 23.91 19.41 -13.25
N ASP A 87 23.93 18.96 -11.99
CA ASP A 87 23.13 19.57 -10.91
C ASP A 87 23.52 21.05 -10.68
N ARG A 88 24.80 21.40 -10.81
CA ARG A 88 25.25 22.79 -10.72
C ARG A 88 24.85 23.61 -11.93
N LEU A 89 25.02 23.09 -13.14
CA LEU A 89 24.58 23.77 -14.36
C LEU A 89 23.06 23.98 -14.38
N TYR A 90 22.30 22.99 -13.90
CA TYR A 90 20.86 23.11 -13.67
C TYR A 90 20.56 24.33 -12.77
N ASN A 91 21.24 24.44 -11.62
CA ASN A 91 21.08 25.59 -10.74
C ASN A 91 21.54 26.91 -11.39
N PHE A 92 22.60 26.90 -12.20
CA PHE A 92 23.04 28.09 -12.94
C PHE A 92 21.95 28.56 -13.91
N VAL A 93 21.32 27.65 -14.66
CA VAL A 93 20.21 27.99 -15.56
C VAL A 93 19.03 28.60 -14.79
N PHE A 94 18.64 28.04 -13.66
CA PHE A 94 17.57 28.62 -12.84
C PHE A 94 17.94 29.98 -12.25
N ALA A 95 19.19 30.18 -11.82
CA ALA A 95 19.67 31.49 -11.38
C ALA A 95 19.67 32.52 -12.53
N TYR A 96 20.12 32.11 -13.72
CA TYR A 96 20.16 32.97 -14.92
C TYR A 96 18.76 33.42 -15.39
N THR A 97 17.75 32.57 -15.21
CA THR A 97 16.40 32.78 -15.75
C THR A 97 15.38 33.30 -14.73
N ASN A 98 15.71 33.32 -13.43
CA ASN A 98 14.78 33.76 -12.39
C ASN A 98 14.90 35.27 -12.11
N PRO A 99 13.83 36.08 -12.31
CA PRO A 99 13.88 37.54 -12.12
C PRO A 99 14.24 38.01 -10.70
N SER A 100 14.09 37.14 -9.69
CA SER A 100 14.45 37.45 -8.29
C SER A 100 15.87 37.04 -7.93
N ASN A 101 16.64 36.48 -8.86
CA ASN A 101 18.03 36.08 -8.62
C ASN A 101 18.99 37.22 -8.98
N LYS A 102 20.10 37.33 -8.24
CA LYS A 102 21.13 38.35 -8.51
C LYS A 102 21.89 38.13 -9.82
N TYR A 103 21.86 36.91 -10.36
CA TYR A 103 22.45 36.55 -11.65
C TYR A 103 21.44 36.53 -12.79
N TYR A 104 20.23 37.07 -12.57
CA TYR A 104 19.21 37.15 -13.61
C TYR A 104 19.78 37.86 -14.84
N LYS A 105 19.76 37.18 -15.98
CA LYS A 105 20.28 37.67 -17.27
C LYS A 105 21.77 38.00 -17.30
N ASP A 106 22.55 37.54 -16.34
CA ASP A 106 24.00 37.79 -16.31
C ASP A 106 24.72 37.11 -17.49
N GLU A 107 25.40 37.91 -18.32
CA GLU A 107 26.06 37.41 -19.53
C GLU A 107 27.24 36.49 -19.23
N ASN A 108 27.95 36.73 -18.12
CA ASN A 108 29.08 35.88 -17.73
C ASN A 108 28.57 34.51 -17.27
N LEU A 109 27.46 34.46 -16.53
CA LEU A 109 26.84 33.21 -16.12
C LEU A 109 26.32 32.43 -17.34
N PHE A 110 25.71 33.11 -18.32
CA PHE A 110 25.31 32.48 -19.58
C PHE A 110 26.50 31.81 -20.27
N ALA A 111 27.64 32.50 -20.38
CA ALA A 111 28.86 31.94 -20.97
C ALA A 111 29.33 30.68 -20.23
N LYS A 112 29.28 30.68 -18.89
CA LYS A 112 29.62 29.52 -18.06
C LYS A 112 28.68 28.34 -18.25
N ILE A 113 27.38 28.60 -18.41
CA ILE A 113 26.40 27.56 -18.70
C ILE A 113 26.75 26.88 -20.03
N GLN A 114 27.01 27.67 -21.07
CA GLN A 114 27.32 27.12 -22.39
C GLN A 114 28.63 26.30 -22.36
N GLN A 115 29.71 26.87 -21.83
CA GLN A 115 31.02 26.19 -21.76
C GLN A 115 30.97 24.94 -20.87
N GLY A 116 30.20 24.97 -19.78
CA GLY A 116 30.00 23.79 -18.93
C GLY A 116 29.27 22.67 -19.65
N LEU A 117 28.21 23.00 -20.40
CA LEU A 117 27.49 22.01 -21.20
C LEU A 117 28.35 21.44 -22.35
N GLU A 118 29.19 22.26 -22.96
CA GLU A 118 30.20 21.82 -23.94
C GLU A 118 31.18 20.83 -23.30
N TYR A 119 31.74 21.19 -22.13
CA TYR A 119 32.62 20.30 -21.38
C TYR A 119 31.95 18.97 -21.03
N TRP A 120 30.70 19.00 -20.56
CA TRP A 120 29.97 17.78 -20.24
C TRP A 120 29.82 16.86 -21.45
N HIS A 121 29.46 17.43 -22.60
CA HIS A 121 29.30 16.69 -23.84
C HIS A 121 30.62 16.06 -24.29
N GLU A 122 31.72 16.81 -24.27
CA GLU A 122 33.06 16.33 -24.66
C GLU A 122 33.61 15.29 -23.69
N ARG A 123 33.44 15.54 -22.39
CA ARG A 123 33.93 14.65 -21.34
C ARG A 123 33.17 13.33 -21.30
N ASN A 124 31.92 13.33 -21.75
CA ASN A 124 31.02 12.18 -21.86
C ASN A 124 31.12 11.19 -20.67
N PRO A 125 30.81 11.62 -19.43
CA PRO A 125 30.87 10.72 -18.27
C PRO A 125 29.84 9.59 -18.40
N TRP A 126 30.18 8.42 -17.84
CA TRP A 126 29.30 7.25 -17.83
C TRP A 126 29.31 6.54 -16.46
N CYS A 127 28.16 6.03 -16.03
CA CYS A 127 27.99 5.33 -14.76
C CYS A 127 27.76 3.82 -14.95
N HIS A 128 28.32 2.98 -14.07
CA HIS A 128 28.02 1.53 -14.05
C HIS A 128 26.55 1.19 -13.71
N ASN A 129 25.83 2.14 -13.13
CA ASN A 129 24.41 1.98 -12.85
C ASN A 129 23.61 2.67 -13.96
N TRP A 130 22.91 1.85 -14.76
CA TRP A 130 22.11 2.27 -15.90
C TRP A 130 21.12 3.41 -15.56
N TRP A 131 20.61 3.45 -14.32
CA TRP A 131 19.65 4.46 -13.88
C TRP A 131 20.18 5.89 -14.01
N TYR A 132 21.46 6.12 -13.71
CA TYR A 132 22.04 7.46 -13.85
C TYR A 132 22.05 7.91 -15.31
N ASN A 133 22.48 7.01 -16.21
CA ASN A 133 22.61 7.30 -17.64
C ASN A 133 21.23 7.39 -18.34
N GLN A 134 20.28 6.54 -17.94
CA GLN A 134 18.98 6.42 -18.62
C GLN A 134 17.88 7.28 -18.02
N ILE A 135 18.00 7.73 -16.77
CA ILE A 135 16.94 8.47 -16.07
C ILE A 135 17.49 9.77 -15.49
N ALA A 136 18.49 9.67 -14.61
CA ALA A 136 18.89 10.79 -13.77
C ALA A 136 19.42 11.97 -14.59
N GLU A 137 20.42 11.71 -15.43
CA GLU A 137 21.05 12.70 -16.28
C GLU A 137 20.07 13.22 -17.35
N PRO A 138 19.40 12.37 -18.17
CA PRO A 138 18.47 12.85 -19.19
C PRO A 138 17.33 13.72 -18.64
N GLN A 139 16.76 13.39 -17.48
CA GLN A 139 15.73 14.25 -16.89
C GLN A 139 16.26 15.64 -16.54
N ARG A 140 17.45 15.73 -15.93
CA ARG A 140 18.09 17.01 -15.58
C ARG A 140 18.41 17.82 -16.84
N LEU A 141 19.00 17.19 -17.84
CA LEU A 141 19.29 17.80 -19.15
C LEU A 141 18.02 18.34 -19.81
N GLY A 142 16.94 17.54 -19.85
CA GLY A 142 15.68 17.97 -20.43
C GLY A 142 15.08 19.19 -19.73
N ILE A 143 15.02 19.18 -18.38
CA ILE A 143 14.45 20.30 -17.62
C ILE A 143 15.32 21.55 -17.73
N LEU A 144 16.65 21.42 -17.65
CA LEU A 144 17.53 22.59 -17.77
C LEU A 144 17.41 23.22 -19.15
N LEU A 145 17.34 22.43 -20.23
CA LEU A 145 17.12 22.96 -21.59
C LEU A 145 15.74 23.63 -21.72
N ILE A 146 14.69 23.04 -21.16
CA ILE A 146 13.33 23.64 -21.13
C ILE A 146 13.35 24.99 -20.41
N GLN A 147 14.01 25.06 -19.25
CA GLN A 147 14.12 26.31 -18.50
C GLN A 147 14.94 27.34 -19.27
N MET A 148 16.02 26.91 -19.93
CA MET A 148 16.93 27.77 -20.69
C MET A 148 16.23 28.51 -21.83
N ARG A 149 15.14 27.96 -22.39
CA ARG A 149 14.31 28.64 -23.40
C ARG A 149 13.67 29.95 -22.93
N THR A 150 13.62 30.19 -21.63
CA THR A 150 13.16 31.48 -21.06
C THR A 150 14.25 32.51 -20.88
N GLY A 151 15.51 32.12 -21.10
CA GLY A 151 16.67 32.99 -20.99
C GLY A 151 16.66 34.13 -22.00
N GLU A 152 17.31 35.23 -21.64
CA GLU A 152 17.49 36.36 -22.57
C GLU A 152 18.38 35.98 -23.76
N LYS A 153 19.37 35.11 -23.54
CA LYS A 153 20.14 34.44 -24.57
C LYS A 153 19.79 32.95 -24.61
N GLN A 154 19.84 32.40 -25.81
CA GLN A 154 19.59 30.99 -26.10
C GLN A 154 20.92 30.27 -26.34
N LEU A 155 21.00 28.99 -25.96
CA LEU A 155 22.16 28.17 -26.25
C LEU A 155 22.40 28.06 -27.76
N ASN A 156 23.65 27.81 -28.14
CA ASN A 156 23.97 27.43 -29.52
C ASN A 156 23.14 26.19 -29.92
N LYS A 157 22.45 26.27 -31.06
CA LYS A 157 21.62 25.17 -31.60
C LYS A 157 22.41 23.87 -31.79
N GLU A 158 23.69 23.94 -32.18
CA GLU A 158 24.53 22.77 -32.32
C GLU A 158 24.76 22.06 -30.97
N LEU A 159 24.99 22.83 -29.90
CA LEU A 159 25.16 22.31 -28.55
C LEU A 159 23.85 21.71 -28.03
N GLU A 160 22.72 22.40 -28.20
CA GLU A 160 21.40 21.87 -27.82
C GLU A 160 21.11 20.55 -28.55
N ASN A 161 21.37 20.48 -29.86
CA ASN A 161 21.19 19.26 -30.65
C ASN A 161 22.09 18.11 -30.16
N LYS A 162 23.36 18.39 -29.82
CA LYS A 162 24.29 17.40 -29.26
C LYS A 162 23.77 16.82 -27.93
N ILE A 163 23.21 17.65 -27.07
CA ILE A 163 22.63 17.22 -25.79
C ILE A 163 21.36 16.39 -26.02
N LEU A 164 20.48 16.84 -26.93
CA LEU A 164 19.25 16.09 -27.27
C LEU A 164 19.57 14.72 -27.88
N GLU A 165 20.57 14.62 -28.75
CA GLU A 165 20.99 13.34 -29.34
C GLU A 165 21.60 12.41 -28.29
N ARG A 166 22.34 12.95 -27.31
CA ARG A 166 22.81 12.19 -26.14
C ARG A 166 21.63 11.66 -25.33
N MET A 167 20.66 12.51 -24.98
CA MET A 167 19.46 12.09 -24.25
C MET A 167 18.69 10.98 -24.99
N LYS A 168 18.69 11.00 -26.32
CA LYS A 168 18.05 9.98 -27.15
C LYS A 168 18.84 8.68 -27.21
N THR A 169 20.17 8.76 -27.34
CA THR A 169 21.07 7.60 -27.47
C THR A 169 21.24 6.87 -26.15
N ASP A 170 21.48 7.62 -25.08
CA ASP A 170 21.84 7.08 -23.76
C ASP A 170 20.62 6.95 -22.84
N GLY A 171 19.55 7.73 -23.06
CA GLY A 171 18.38 7.84 -22.18
C GLY A 171 17.45 6.63 -22.12
N GLY A 172 17.81 5.49 -22.67
CA GLY A 172 16.96 4.30 -22.63
C GLY A 172 15.62 4.44 -23.37
N ASN A 173 14.83 3.37 -23.34
CA ASN A 173 13.56 3.28 -24.05
C ASN A 173 12.46 2.84 -23.07
N PRO A 174 11.37 3.61 -22.88
CA PRO A 174 10.37 3.33 -21.87
C PRO A 174 9.68 1.97 -22.07
N ALA A 175 9.56 1.50 -23.31
CA ALA A 175 8.95 0.20 -23.62
C ALA A 175 9.73 -1.01 -23.07
N LYS A 176 11.02 -0.84 -22.73
CA LYS A 176 11.86 -1.90 -22.16
C LYS A 176 11.74 -2.02 -20.63
N TRP A 177 10.99 -1.13 -19.99
CA TRP A 177 10.89 -1.04 -18.53
C TRP A 177 9.45 -1.19 -18.05
N THR A 178 9.24 -1.30 -16.74
CA THR A 178 7.93 -1.38 -16.09
C THR A 178 7.89 -0.43 -14.88
N GLY A 179 6.69 -0.15 -14.34
CA GLY A 179 6.51 0.67 -13.13
C GLY A 179 7.18 2.04 -13.20
N ALA A 180 7.81 2.46 -12.11
CA ALA A 180 8.51 3.74 -11.95
C ALA A 180 9.51 4.01 -13.08
N ASN A 181 10.31 3.00 -13.45
CA ASN A 181 11.36 3.14 -14.45
C ASN A 181 10.79 3.48 -15.83
N ARG A 182 9.64 2.90 -16.18
CA ARG A 182 8.94 3.23 -17.43
C ARG A 182 8.48 4.68 -17.42
N THR A 183 7.86 5.16 -16.33
CA THR A 183 7.37 6.54 -16.26
C THR A 183 8.52 7.55 -16.19
N ASP A 184 9.60 7.24 -15.48
CA ASP A 184 10.78 8.10 -15.37
C ASP A 184 11.51 8.26 -16.72
N ILE A 185 11.63 7.19 -17.50
CA ILE A 185 12.19 7.28 -18.85
C ILE A 185 11.23 8.05 -19.78
N ALA A 186 9.92 7.78 -19.69
CA ALA A 186 8.95 8.51 -20.48
C ALA A 186 8.96 10.02 -20.20
N LEU A 187 9.28 10.46 -18.98
CA LEU A 187 9.40 11.89 -18.64
C LEU A 187 10.46 12.60 -19.48
N HIS A 188 11.69 12.09 -19.56
CA HIS A 188 12.71 12.77 -20.38
C HIS A 188 12.48 12.57 -21.88
N TRP A 189 11.73 11.54 -22.29
CA TRP A 189 11.19 11.45 -23.66
C TRP A 189 10.20 12.58 -23.96
N ILE A 190 9.29 12.89 -23.04
CA ILE A 190 8.40 14.05 -23.16
C ILE A 190 9.22 15.34 -23.24
N TYR A 191 10.24 15.50 -22.39
CA TYR A 191 11.07 16.71 -22.39
C TYR A 191 11.78 16.92 -23.73
N ARG A 192 12.50 15.89 -24.23
CA ARG A 192 13.19 15.99 -25.52
C ARG A 192 12.23 16.12 -26.70
N ALA A 193 11.04 15.52 -26.62
CA ALA A 193 10.01 15.66 -27.64
C ALA A 193 9.46 17.09 -27.70
N CYS A 194 9.20 17.73 -26.56
CA CYS A 194 8.80 19.14 -26.54
C CYS A 194 9.91 20.06 -27.03
N LEU A 195 11.16 19.79 -26.67
CA LEU A 195 12.31 20.57 -27.14
C LEU A 195 12.50 20.43 -28.67
N SER A 196 12.31 19.23 -29.22
CA SER A 196 12.50 18.97 -30.65
C SER A 196 11.23 19.09 -31.50
N GLU A 197 10.10 19.50 -30.90
CA GLU A 197 8.76 19.51 -31.52
C GLU A 197 8.42 18.17 -32.20
N ASN A 198 8.85 17.05 -31.60
CA ASN A 198 8.70 15.72 -32.16
C ASN A 198 7.44 15.02 -31.62
N GLU A 199 6.35 15.13 -32.36
CA GLU A 199 5.06 14.54 -32.02
C GLU A 199 5.11 13.01 -31.89
N ALA A 200 5.90 12.32 -32.72
CA ALA A 200 5.98 10.86 -32.70
C ALA A 200 6.62 10.36 -31.39
N ASP A 201 7.71 11.01 -30.95
CA ASP A 201 8.36 10.68 -29.68
C ASP A 201 7.46 11.02 -28.47
N LEU A 202 6.72 12.13 -28.54
CA LEU A 202 5.76 12.50 -27.50
C LEU A 202 4.64 11.45 -27.38
N LYS A 203 4.00 11.07 -28.50
CA LYS A 203 2.96 10.04 -28.53
C LYS A 203 3.48 8.71 -28.00
N PHE A 204 4.65 8.27 -28.44
CA PHE A 204 5.27 7.05 -27.96
C PHE A 204 5.53 7.07 -26.44
N ALA A 205 5.99 8.19 -25.89
CA ALA A 205 6.21 8.33 -24.45
C ALA A 205 4.89 8.23 -23.67
N LEU A 206 3.85 8.95 -24.11
CA LEU A 206 2.54 8.97 -23.46
C LEU A 206 1.83 7.61 -23.54
N GLU A 207 1.90 6.93 -24.68
CA GLU A 207 1.38 5.56 -24.82
C GLU A 207 2.04 4.61 -23.81
N ASN A 208 3.36 4.68 -23.62
CA ASN A 208 4.04 3.84 -22.65
C ASN A 208 3.60 4.14 -21.20
N VAL A 209 3.29 5.39 -20.87
CA VAL A 209 2.79 5.79 -19.55
C VAL A 209 1.36 5.30 -19.32
N TYR A 210 0.51 5.39 -20.34
CA TYR A 210 -0.93 5.18 -20.22
C TYR A 210 -1.38 3.76 -20.55
N ASN A 211 -0.66 3.00 -21.39
CA ASN A 211 -1.00 1.61 -21.74
C ASN A 211 -1.10 0.66 -20.53
N PRO A 212 -0.30 0.79 -19.46
CA PRO A 212 -0.46 0.01 -18.23
C PRO A 212 -1.77 0.26 -17.48
N ILE A 213 -2.47 1.37 -17.74
CA ILE A 213 -3.71 1.75 -17.06
C ILE A 213 -4.89 1.03 -17.72
N VAL A 214 -4.95 -0.29 -17.51
CA VAL A 214 -6.00 -1.19 -17.97
C VAL A 214 -6.21 -2.26 -16.91
N TYR A 215 -7.42 -2.82 -16.84
CA TYR A 215 -7.63 -4.02 -16.04
C TYR A 215 -6.96 -5.23 -16.68
N THR A 216 -6.33 -6.06 -15.85
CA THR A 216 -5.58 -7.24 -16.25
C THR A 216 -5.74 -8.36 -15.22
N THR A 217 -5.21 -9.53 -15.57
CA THR A 217 -5.07 -10.68 -14.68
C THR A 217 -3.62 -10.96 -14.28
N LYS A 218 -2.67 -10.25 -14.88
CA LYS A 218 -1.22 -10.31 -14.59
C LYS A 218 -0.83 -9.15 -13.65
N GLU A 219 0.42 -8.69 -13.67
CA GLU A 219 0.83 -7.46 -12.99
C GLU A 219 0.03 -6.24 -13.46
N GLY A 220 -0.33 -5.35 -12.53
CA GLY A 220 -1.10 -4.13 -12.80
C GLY A 220 -2.44 -4.08 -12.07
N PHE A 221 -3.37 -3.27 -12.60
CA PHE A 221 -4.69 -3.07 -12.01
C PHE A 221 -5.59 -4.28 -12.24
N GLN A 222 -6.14 -4.84 -11.17
CA GLN A 222 -6.94 -6.06 -11.23
C GLN A 222 -8.44 -5.75 -11.38
N HIS A 223 -9.20 -6.70 -11.92
CA HIS A 223 -10.66 -6.56 -12.09
C HIS A 223 -11.47 -6.41 -10.79
N ASP A 224 -10.86 -6.70 -9.62
CA ASP A 224 -11.42 -6.44 -8.29
C ASP A 224 -10.95 -5.09 -7.70
N ASN A 225 -10.27 -4.27 -8.51
CA ASN A 225 -9.66 -2.99 -8.16
C ASN A 225 -8.42 -3.09 -7.23
N SER A 226 -7.88 -4.29 -6.97
CA SER A 226 -6.56 -4.44 -6.35
C SER A 226 -5.42 -4.12 -7.34
N TYR A 227 -4.17 -4.10 -6.85
CA TYR A 227 -3.00 -3.84 -7.69
C TYR A 227 -1.89 -4.87 -7.43
N PHE A 228 -1.32 -5.40 -8.51
CA PHE A 228 -0.25 -6.40 -8.48
C PHE A 228 1.07 -5.89 -9.05
N GLN A 229 2.17 -6.34 -8.44
CA GLN A 229 3.52 -6.20 -8.99
C GLN A 229 4.41 -7.35 -8.55
N HIS A 230 5.35 -7.77 -9.41
CA HIS A 230 6.17 -8.97 -9.26
C HIS A 230 5.30 -10.23 -9.29
N GLY A 231 4.61 -10.42 -10.41
CA GLY A 231 3.61 -11.47 -10.58
C GLY A 231 2.28 -11.14 -9.89
N GLN A 232 1.62 -12.14 -9.32
CA GLN A 232 0.31 -12.01 -8.67
C GLN A 232 0.45 -11.71 -7.16
N GLN A 233 1.26 -10.70 -6.83
CA GLN A 233 1.49 -10.25 -5.46
C GLN A 233 0.76 -8.95 -5.18
N LEU A 234 0.02 -8.88 -4.07
CA LEU A 234 -0.63 -7.66 -3.59
C LEU A 234 0.39 -6.54 -3.33
N TYR A 235 0.24 -5.40 -4.00
CA TYR A 235 1.21 -4.31 -3.94
C TYR A 235 0.59 -2.90 -4.07
N ILE A 236 -0.47 -2.62 -3.32
CA ILE A 236 -1.21 -1.34 -3.39
C ILE A 236 -0.32 -0.12 -3.06
N GLY A 237 0.59 -0.24 -2.08
CA GLY A 237 1.20 0.91 -1.39
C GLY A 237 2.70 1.15 -1.58
N GLY A 238 3.36 0.37 -2.43
CA GLY A 238 4.76 0.67 -2.81
C GLY A 238 4.87 0.84 -4.32
N TYR A 239 4.75 -0.21 -5.12
CA TYR A 239 4.70 -0.01 -6.58
C TYR A 239 3.45 0.76 -7.04
N GLY A 240 2.35 0.71 -6.28
CA GLY A 240 1.24 1.62 -6.46
C GLY A 240 1.63 3.10 -6.29
N ASP A 241 2.50 3.45 -5.34
CA ASP A 241 2.99 4.84 -5.20
C ASP A 241 3.69 5.29 -6.48
N GLU A 242 4.55 4.44 -7.03
CA GLU A 242 5.38 4.75 -8.18
C GLU A 242 4.55 5.00 -9.45
N ILE A 243 3.56 4.13 -9.73
CA ILE A 243 2.69 4.33 -10.89
C ILE A 243 1.82 5.59 -10.72
N LEU A 244 1.28 5.84 -9.52
CA LEU A 244 0.44 7.02 -9.25
C LEU A 244 1.25 8.32 -9.36
N LYS A 245 2.48 8.34 -8.85
CA LYS A 245 3.39 9.48 -8.94
C LYS A 245 3.63 9.88 -10.40
N GLY A 246 4.08 8.94 -11.23
CA GLY A 246 4.47 9.21 -12.61
C GLY A 246 3.27 9.56 -13.49
N VAL A 247 2.20 8.78 -13.41
CA VAL A 247 1.01 8.98 -14.24
C VAL A 247 0.33 10.32 -13.93
N THR A 248 0.12 10.66 -12.65
CA THR A 248 -0.54 11.92 -12.30
C THR A 248 0.31 13.13 -12.66
N GLN A 249 1.65 13.03 -12.60
CA GLN A 249 2.53 14.11 -13.06
C GLN A 249 2.38 14.37 -14.56
N ILE A 250 2.49 13.32 -15.36
CA ILE A 250 2.42 13.42 -16.82
C ILE A 250 1.03 13.88 -17.27
N ALA A 251 -0.03 13.38 -16.65
CA ALA A 251 -1.40 13.84 -16.90
C ALA A 251 -1.58 15.35 -16.60
N MET A 252 -0.91 15.91 -15.59
CA MET A 252 -0.93 17.36 -15.36
C MET A 252 -0.24 18.14 -16.47
N TYR A 253 0.91 17.66 -16.96
CA TYR A 253 1.61 18.30 -18.09
C TYR A 253 0.74 18.32 -19.35
N THR A 254 -0.01 17.26 -19.63
CA THR A 254 -0.87 17.18 -20.81
C THR A 254 -2.29 17.70 -20.64
N LYS A 255 -2.72 18.07 -19.41
CA LYS A 255 -4.08 18.59 -19.15
C LYS A 255 -4.43 19.79 -20.06
N GLY A 256 -5.50 19.68 -20.85
CA GLY A 256 -5.95 20.78 -21.72
C GLY A 256 -5.19 20.92 -23.04
N THR A 257 -4.35 19.95 -23.39
CA THR A 257 -3.80 19.78 -24.75
C THR A 257 -4.44 18.58 -25.44
N GLN A 258 -4.18 18.35 -26.72
CA GLN A 258 -4.65 17.15 -27.43
C GLN A 258 -4.05 15.84 -26.87
N TYR A 259 -3.02 15.95 -26.03
CA TYR A 259 -2.29 14.84 -25.43
C TYR A 259 -2.80 14.45 -24.03
N ALA A 260 -3.92 15.04 -23.60
CA ALA A 260 -4.52 14.75 -22.29
C ALA A 260 -4.76 13.24 -22.09
N ILE A 261 -4.68 12.79 -20.84
CA ILE A 261 -4.94 11.40 -20.48
C ILE A 261 -6.33 10.97 -21.00
N PRO A 262 -6.44 9.80 -21.67
CA PRO A 262 -7.74 9.25 -22.08
C PRO A 262 -8.70 9.07 -20.91
N GLN A 263 -9.98 9.39 -21.11
CA GLN A 263 -10.96 9.47 -20.03
C GLN A 263 -11.23 8.12 -19.35
N ASP A 264 -11.22 7.02 -20.09
CA ASP A 264 -11.35 5.66 -19.56
C ASP A 264 -10.20 5.31 -18.61
N LYS A 265 -8.96 5.71 -18.96
CA LYS A 265 -7.77 5.51 -18.14
C LYS A 265 -7.81 6.39 -16.89
N LEU A 266 -8.21 7.65 -17.03
CA LEU A 266 -8.38 8.55 -15.88
C LEU A 266 -9.45 8.04 -14.91
N ALA A 267 -10.57 7.52 -15.43
CA ALA A 267 -11.63 6.93 -14.62
C ALA A 267 -11.15 5.70 -13.83
N LEU A 268 -10.38 4.80 -14.48
CA LEU A 268 -9.77 3.65 -13.81
C LEU A 268 -8.81 4.10 -12.70
N LEU A 269 -7.91 5.04 -13.01
CA LEU A 269 -6.94 5.58 -12.06
C LEU A 269 -7.63 6.25 -10.86
N SER A 270 -8.61 7.12 -11.12
CA SER A 270 -9.40 7.81 -10.08
C SER A 270 -10.10 6.80 -9.17
N LYS A 271 -10.75 5.79 -9.76
CA LYS A 271 -11.41 4.73 -9.00
C LYS A 271 -10.43 3.97 -8.11
N PHE A 272 -9.28 3.53 -8.66
CA PHE A 272 -8.24 2.87 -7.86
C PHE A 272 -7.75 3.76 -6.71
N MET A 273 -7.47 5.03 -6.99
CA MET A 273 -7.00 5.98 -5.99
C MET A 273 -8.00 6.17 -4.84
N ARG A 274 -9.27 6.45 -5.16
CA ARG A 274 -10.31 6.72 -4.17
C ARG A 274 -10.73 5.47 -3.39
N GLU A 275 -10.91 4.36 -4.09
CA GLU A 275 -11.62 3.18 -3.55
C GLU A 275 -10.70 2.09 -3.01
N THR A 276 -9.40 2.15 -3.33
CA THR A 276 -8.41 1.16 -2.90
C THR A 276 -7.19 1.83 -2.29
N TYR A 277 -6.43 2.63 -3.04
CA TYR A 277 -5.15 3.18 -2.57
C TYR A 277 -5.29 4.09 -1.32
N TYR A 278 -6.11 5.14 -1.38
CA TYR A 278 -6.31 6.01 -0.21
C TYR A 278 -7.23 5.39 0.85
N SER A 279 -7.91 4.30 0.50
CA SER A 279 -8.73 3.53 1.43
C SER A 279 -7.86 2.67 2.36
N THR A 280 -6.64 2.29 1.96
CA THR A 280 -5.64 1.64 2.83
C THR A 280 -4.81 2.64 3.63
N ILE A 281 -5.19 3.92 3.70
CA ILE A 281 -4.54 4.94 4.54
C ILE A 281 -5.50 5.41 5.63
N ARG A 282 -5.11 5.21 6.89
CA ARG A 282 -5.81 5.74 8.07
C ARG A 282 -5.05 6.98 8.56
N GLY A 283 -5.71 8.15 8.52
CA GLY A 283 -5.04 9.42 8.80
C GLY A 283 -3.91 9.69 7.81
N GLN A 284 -2.67 9.55 8.27
CA GLN A 284 -1.46 9.77 7.48
C GLN A 284 -0.69 8.47 7.18
N TYR A 285 -1.18 7.34 7.69
CA TYR A 285 -0.42 6.09 7.74
C TYR A 285 -1.12 4.98 6.96
N MET A 286 -0.38 4.33 6.09
CA MET A 286 -0.86 3.20 5.31
C MET A 286 -0.77 1.89 6.10
N LEU A 287 -1.74 1.01 5.89
CA LEU A 287 -1.71 -0.36 6.42
C LEU A 287 -0.47 -1.09 5.87
N PHE A 288 0.28 -1.75 6.75
CA PHE A 288 1.66 -2.14 6.42
C PHE A 288 1.77 -3.33 5.47
N ASP A 289 0.74 -4.16 5.43
CA ASP A 289 0.68 -5.43 4.71
C ASP A 289 0.47 -5.25 3.20
N VAL A 290 0.13 -4.05 2.73
CA VAL A 290 -0.03 -3.73 1.30
C VAL A 290 1.21 -3.09 0.67
N LEU A 291 2.32 -2.99 1.41
CA LEU A 291 3.57 -2.31 1.01
C LEU A 291 4.60 -3.22 0.33
N GLY A 292 4.33 -4.52 0.22
CA GLY A 292 5.30 -5.53 -0.23
C GLY A 292 6.58 -5.49 0.59
N ARG A 293 7.75 -5.67 -0.04
CA ARG A 293 9.05 -5.54 0.66
C ARG A 293 9.34 -4.18 1.26
N GLY A 294 8.59 -3.16 0.83
CA GLY A 294 8.74 -1.80 1.32
C GLY A 294 8.55 -1.69 2.83
N VAL A 295 7.81 -2.61 3.46
CA VAL A 295 7.58 -2.63 4.92
C VAL A 295 8.88 -2.65 5.74
N SER A 296 9.99 -3.17 5.18
CA SER A 296 11.30 -3.13 5.83
C SER A 296 12.08 -1.83 5.63
N ARG A 297 11.45 -0.74 5.15
CA ARG A 297 12.10 0.56 4.93
C ARG A 297 11.65 1.58 5.99
N PRO A 298 12.56 2.36 6.58
CA PRO A 298 12.21 3.44 7.50
C PRO A 298 11.24 4.45 6.86
N GLY A 299 10.22 4.84 7.60
CA GLY A 299 9.21 5.86 7.29
C GLY A 299 8.13 5.43 6.30
N VAL A 300 8.16 4.18 5.80
CA VAL A 300 7.37 3.77 4.63
C VAL A 300 5.85 3.85 4.83
N THR A 301 5.39 3.68 6.08
CA THR A 301 3.98 3.74 6.45
C THR A 301 3.45 5.17 6.39
N GLN A 302 4.28 6.20 6.61
CA GLN A 302 3.86 7.59 6.56
C GLN A 302 3.73 8.07 5.10
N LYS A 303 2.49 8.31 4.65
CA LYS A 303 2.14 8.60 3.24
C LYS A 303 1.81 10.07 2.96
N THR A 304 2.28 11.00 3.77
CA THR A 304 2.01 12.44 3.59
C THR A 304 2.46 12.97 2.23
N HIS A 305 3.56 12.44 1.67
CA HIS A 305 4.06 12.79 0.33
C HIS A 305 3.06 12.47 -0.80
N THR A 306 2.20 11.45 -0.62
CA THR A 306 1.18 11.03 -1.60
C THR A 306 0.04 12.04 -1.72
N MET A 307 -0.04 13.04 -0.83
CA MET A 307 -0.94 14.18 -0.92
C MET A 307 -0.76 14.92 -2.25
N LEU A 308 0.45 14.95 -2.81
CA LEU A 308 0.70 15.57 -4.11
C LEU A 308 -0.12 14.89 -5.22
N PHE A 309 -0.28 13.56 -5.18
CA PHE A 309 -1.04 12.84 -6.20
C PHE A 309 -2.53 13.21 -6.09
N ALA A 310 -3.07 13.29 -4.86
CA ALA A 310 -4.44 13.74 -4.63
C ALA A 310 -4.66 15.20 -5.07
N LYS A 311 -3.70 16.11 -4.83
CA LYS A 311 -3.77 17.50 -5.32
C LYS A 311 -3.85 17.57 -6.83
N ARG A 312 -3.09 16.74 -7.54
CA ARG A 312 -3.19 16.62 -9.01
C ARG A 312 -4.54 16.08 -9.43
N MET A 313 -5.10 15.11 -8.71
CA MET A 313 -6.43 14.57 -9.00
C MET A 313 -7.58 15.55 -8.75
N VAL A 314 -7.44 16.52 -7.85
CA VAL A 314 -8.42 17.64 -7.73
C VAL A 314 -8.55 18.39 -9.05
N GLU A 315 -7.45 18.52 -9.79
CA GLU A 315 -7.40 19.20 -11.08
C GLU A 315 -7.78 18.27 -12.25
N LEU A 316 -7.37 17.01 -12.21
CA LEU A 316 -7.59 16.05 -13.30
C LEU A 316 -9.02 15.49 -13.29
N ASP A 317 -9.60 15.28 -12.12
CA ASP A 317 -10.92 14.66 -11.92
C ASP A 317 -11.84 15.58 -11.11
N PRO A 318 -12.38 16.64 -11.75
CA PRO A 318 -13.22 17.63 -11.07
C PRO A 318 -14.49 17.02 -10.47
N ASP A 319 -15.03 15.94 -11.06
CA ASP A 319 -16.23 15.25 -10.59
C ASP A 319 -16.05 14.66 -9.18
N HIS A 320 -14.81 14.29 -8.83
CA HIS A 320 -14.46 13.75 -7.51
C HIS A 320 -13.53 14.65 -6.71
N ALA A 321 -13.37 15.92 -7.08
CA ALA A 321 -12.47 16.87 -6.43
C ALA A 321 -12.70 16.97 -4.91
N ASN A 322 -13.95 16.96 -4.46
CA ASN A 322 -14.26 16.99 -3.03
C ASN A 322 -13.70 15.77 -2.29
N LYS A 323 -13.75 14.57 -2.90
CA LYS A 323 -13.19 13.37 -2.29
C LYS A 323 -11.68 13.46 -2.13
N PHE A 324 -10.99 13.99 -3.14
CA PHE A 324 -9.55 14.22 -3.06
C PHE A 324 -9.19 15.33 -2.06
N LYS A 325 -10.00 16.38 -1.91
CA LYS A 325 -9.82 17.40 -0.85
C LYS A 325 -9.95 16.82 0.56
N GLU A 326 -10.90 15.91 0.78
CA GLU A 326 -11.02 15.18 2.06
C GLU A 326 -9.78 14.32 2.35
N ILE A 327 -9.27 13.61 1.33
CA ILE A 327 -8.03 12.83 1.43
C ILE A 327 -6.86 13.73 1.78
N ILE A 328 -6.70 14.86 1.09
CA ILE A 328 -5.67 15.86 1.35
C ILE A 328 -5.75 16.35 2.80
N ALA A 329 -6.95 16.67 3.30
CA ALA A 329 -7.13 17.19 4.65
C ALA A 329 -6.68 16.19 5.75
N ARG A 330 -6.89 14.89 5.53
CA ARG A 330 -6.38 13.82 6.42
C ARG A 330 -4.86 13.68 6.33
N LEU A 331 -4.32 13.62 5.10
CA LEU A 331 -2.87 13.45 4.87
C LEU A 331 -2.06 14.65 5.38
N ASP A 332 -2.62 15.86 5.34
CA ASP A 332 -2.01 17.09 5.84
C ASP A 332 -2.07 17.19 7.38
N GLY A 333 -2.74 16.26 8.07
CA GLY A 333 -2.90 16.28 9.53
C GLY A 333 -3.80 17.41 10.04
N LYS A 334 -4.43 18.19 9.15
CA LYS A 334 -5.39 19.25 9.52
C LYS A 334 -6.73 18.71 10.01
N GLN A 335 -7.05 17.48 9.63
CA GLN A 335 -8.27 16.78 10.04
C GLN A 335 -7.91 15.44 10.68
N PRO A 336 -8.72 14.96 11.65
CA PRO A 336 -8.46 13.69 12.32
C PRO A 336 -8.57 12.50 11.36
N ALA A 337 -8.00 11.36 11.75
CA ALA A 337 -7.92 10.16 10.92
C ALA A 337 -9.28 9.64 10.43
N ASN A 338 -10.37 9.95 11.14
CA ASN A 338 -11.74 9.56 10.81
C ASN A 338 -12.50 10.54 9.91
N TYR A 339 -11.92 11.69 9.57
CA TYR A 339 -12.61 12.74 8.83
C TYR A 339 -13.09 12.28 7.45
N ALA A 340 -14.39 12.38 7.20
CA ALA A 340 -15.05 12.00 5.96
C ALA A 340 -14.78 10.55 5.49
N LEU A 341 -14.55 9.65 6.45
CA LEU A 341 -14.57 8.21 6.20
C LEU A 341 -15.99 7.67 6.36
N THR A 342 -16.43 6.91 5.36
CA THR A 342 -17.73 6.25 5.34
C THR A 342 -17.54 4.75 5.52
N ALA A 343 -18.52 4.10 6.15
CA ALA A 343 -18.49 2.66 6.32
C ALA A 343 -18.46 1.95 4.96
N LYS A 344 -17.52 1.00 4.80
CA LYS A 344 -17.31 0.23 3.58
C LYS A 344 -16.68 -1.11 3.91
N HIS A 345 -17.00 -2.14 3.15
CA HIS A 345 -16.30 -3.41 3.16
C HIS A 345 -15.96 -3.82 1.73
N THR A 346 -14.74 -4.27 1.49
CA THR A 346 -14.29 -4.73 0.17
C THR A 346 -13.46 -5.99 0.35
N HIS A 347 -13.90 -7.08 -0.27
CA HIS A 347 -13.08 -8.25 -0.47
C HIS A 347 -12.52 -8.23 -1.89
N TYR A 348 -11.20 -8.19 -1.99
CA TYR A 348 -10.43 -8.23 -3.24
C TYR A 348 -10.19 -9.69 -3.61
N PHE A 349 -11.15 -10.30 -4.30
CA PHE A 349 -11.16 -11.73 -4.61
C PHE A 349 -10.02 -12.18 -5.53
N ARG A 350 -9.39 -11.28 -6.30
CA ARG A 350 -8.15 -11.59 -7.02
C ARG A 350 -6.95 -11.43 -6.09
N GLY A 351 -6.96 -10.41 -5.24
CA GLY A 351 -5.84 -10.02 -4.40
C GLY A 351 -5.67 -10.77 -3.07
N ASP A 352 -6.57 -11.69 -2.73
CA ASP A 352 -6.61 -12.39 -1.43
C ASP A 352 -6.45 -11.41 -0.26
N TYR A 353 -7.19 -10.31 -0.32
CA TYR A 353 -7.13 -9.20 0.63
C TYR A 353 -8.53 -8.70 0.97
N THR A 354 -8.75 -8.32 2.22
CA THR A 354 -10.01 -7.75 2.68
C THR A 354 -9.75 -6.44 3.39
N LEU A 355 -10.50 -5.40 3.02
CA LEU A 355 -10.45 -4.08 3.66
C LEU A 355 -11.82 -3.73 4.23
N HIS A 356 -11.85 -3.43 5.52
CA HIS A 356 -13.06 -3.04 6.23
C HIS A 356 -12.85 -1.68 6.90
N ILE A 357 -13.64 -0.69 6.47
CA ILE A 357 -13.53 0.69 6.92
C ILE A 357 -14.80 1.05 7.68
N ARG A 358 -14.58 1.71 8.82
CA ARG A 358 -15.59 2.39 9.62
C ARG A 358 -15.12 3.80 9.95
N PRO A 359 -16.03 4.70 10.32
CA PRO A 359 -15.63 6.02 10.80
C PRO A 359 -14.60 5.91 11.94
N THR A 360 -14.78 4.99 12.88
CA THR A 360 -13.90 4.85 14.05
C THR A 360 -12.64 4.03 13.81
N TYR A 361 -12.57 3.16 12.79
CA TYR A 361 -11.40 2.33 12.54
C TYR A 361 -11.29 1.82 11.11
N THR A 362 -10.13 1.28 10.77
CA THR A 362 -9.90 0.43 9.60
C THR A 362 -9.33 -0.90 10.08
N PHE A 363 -9.85 -2.00 9.54
CA PHE A 363 -9.36 -3.36 9.78
C PHE A 363 -9.14 -4.03 8.43
N ASP A 364 -8.00 -4.68 8.23
CA ASP A 364 -7.78 -5.49 7.04
C ASP A 364 -7.31 -6.91 7.35
N VAL A 365 -7.34 -7.74 6.31
CA VAL A 365 -6.81 -9.10 6.34
C VAL A 365 -6.05 -9.36 5.05
N ARG A 366 -4.77 -9.71 5.15
CA ARG A 366 -3.98 -10.25 4.04
C ARG A 366 -3.82 -11.76 4.14
N MET A 367 -4.10 -12.42 3.01
CA MET A 367 -3.97 -13.86 2.82
C MET A 367 -3.02 -14.13 1.64
N ALA A 368 -2.77 -15.41 1.35
CA ALA A 368 -2.21 -15.85 0.09
C ALA A 368 -2.75 -17.23 -0.27
N SER A 369 -3.06 -17.46 -1.54
CA SER A 369 -3.55 -18.75 -2.05
C SER A 369 -2.62 -19.30 -3.13
N ASN A 370 -2.95 -20.45 -3.70
CA ASN A 370 -2.27 -20.93 -4.91
C ASN A 370 -2.46 -20.01 -6.14
N ARG A 371 -3.26 -18.94 -6.03
CA ARG A 371 -3.50 -17.92 -7.07
C ARG A 371 -2.71 -16.64 -6.85
N THR A 372 -2.16 -16.42 -5.66
CA THR A 372 -1.43 -15.20 -5.28
C THR A 372 -0.12 -15.54 -4.61
N ALA A 373 0.77 -14.55 -4.49
CA ALA A 373 2.05 -14.74 -3.83
C ALA A 373 2.03 -14.26 -2.37
N ARG A 374 2.78 -14.98 -1.53
CA ARG A 374 3.22 -14.53 -0.21
C ARG A 374 4.00 -13.22 -0.33
N CYS A 375 4.10 -12.48 0.77
CA CYS A 375 4.90 -11.26 0.83
C CYS A 375 6.37 -11.51 0.49
N GLU A 376 6.84 -10.84 -0.56
CA GLU A 376 8.17 -11.03 -1.10
C GLU A 376 9.27 -10.57 -0.14
N TYR A 377 10.45 -11.15 -0.34
CA TYR A 377 11.72 -10.55 0.00
C TYR A 377 12.56 -10.43 -1.27
N GLY A 378 13.58 -9.57 -1.25
CA GLY A 378 14.45 -9.40 -2.41
C GLY A 378 15.42 -8.24 -2.21
N ASN A 379 16.57 -8.28 -2.91
CA ASN A 379 17.63 -7.27 -2.80
C ASN A 379 18.16 -7.04 -1.37
N GLY A 380 18.06 -8.06 -0.49
CA GLY A 380 18.42 -7.91 0.92
C GLY A 380 17.39 -7.15 1.76
N GLU A 381 16.19 -6.89 1.22
CA GLU A 381 15.05 -6.28 1.90
C GLU A 381 14.05 -7.36 2.35
N ASN A 382 13.30 -7.06 3.41
CA ASN A 382 12.17 -7.84 3.92
C ASN A 382 12.49 -9.24 4.44
N LEU A 383 13.60 -9.39 5.14
CA LEU A 383 14.22 -10.69 5.46
C LEU A 383 13.46 -11.56 6.48
N LYS A 384 12.37 -11.06 7.09
CA LYS A 384 11.63 -11.75 8.16
C LYS A 384 10.11 -11.82 7.94
N THR A 385 9.63 -11.62 6.72
CA THR A 385 8.20 -11.44 6.44
C THR A 385 7.42 -12.70 6.10
N TYR A 386 8.02 -13.87 6.33
CA TYR A 386 7.47 -15.13 5.89
C TYR A 386 5.98 -15.31 6.25
N PHE A 387 5.58 -14.98 7.49
CA PHE A 387 4.20 -15.16 7.97
C PHE A 387 3.24 -14.00 7.62
N ILE A 388 3.68 -12.91 6.96
CA ILE A 388 2.82 -11.73 6.68
C ILE A 388 1.56 -12.11 5.89
N SER A 389 1.60 -13.16 5.07
CA SER A 389 0.45 -13.56 4.25
C SER A 389 -0.40 -14.66 4.87
N ASP A 390 -0.15 -15.05 6.13
CA ASP A 390 -0.88 -16.13 6.80
C ASP A 390 -2.07 -15.61 7.64
N GLY A 391 -2.89 -14.76 7.01
CA GLY A 391 -4.03 -14.12 7.67
C GLY A 391 -3.59 -12.98 8.59
N CYS A 392 -2.68 -12.12 8.12
CA CYS A 392 -2.24 -10.95 8.87
C CYS A 392 -3.35 -9.90 8.93
N THR A 393 -3.45 -9.17 10.05
CA THR A 393 -4.46 -8.14 10.26
C THR A 393 -3.87 -6.80 10.73
N ASN A 394 -4.13 -5.69 10.03
CA ASN A 394 -3.99 -4.36 10.63
C ASN A 394 -5.24 -3.97 11.41
N ILE A 395 -5.03 -3.33 12.57
CA ILE A 395 -6.08 -2.69 13.35
C ILE A 395 -5.69 -1.22 13.55
N ALA A 396 -6.31 -0.32 12.79
CA ALA A 396 -5.95 1.11 12.77
C ALA A 396 -7.13 2.00 13.22
N VAL A 397 -6.95 2.72 14.33
CA VAL A 397 -7.90 3.72 14.87
C VAL A 397 -7.40 5.12 14.55
N ASP A 398 -6.19 5.42 15.00
CA ASP A 398 -5.49 6.70 14.78
C ASP A 398 -4.56 6.64 13.55
N GLY A 399 -4.12 5.44 13.16
CA GLY A 399 -3.34 5.14 11.95
C GLY A 399 -1.87 4.80 12.24
N ASN A 400 -1.30 5.32 13.32
CA ASN A 400 0.12 5.17 13.64
C ASN A 400 0.43 3.97 14.55
N GLU A 401 -0.50 3.03 14.74
CA GLU A 401 -0.36 1.89 15.67
C GLU A 401 0.86 0.99 15.37
N TYR A 402 1.32 0.98 14.10
CA TYR A 402 2.44 0.16 13.63
C TYR A 402 3.59 1.01 13.05
N ASP A 403 3.57 2.33 13.24
CA ASP A 403 4.56 3.20 12.62
C ASP A 403 5.98 2.92 13.15
N GLU A 404 6.93 2.73 12.24
CA GLU A 404 8.35 2.47 12.56
C GLU A 404 8.59 1.23 13.46
N ILE A 405 7.61 0.32 13.65
CA ILE A 405 7.72 -0.79 14.63
C ILE A 405 8.52 -1.99 14.14
N PHE A 406 8.52 -2.25 12.84
CA PHE A 406 9.04 -3.45 12.17
C PHE A 406 10.45 -3.91 12.58
N PRO A 407 11.46 -3.03 12.74
CA PRO A 407 12.79 -3.41 13.23
C PRO A 407 12.80 -4.07 14.61
N VAL A 408 11.82 -3.78 15.49
CA VAL A 408 11.75 -4.36 16.84
C VAL A 408 10.69 -5.46 16.98
N TRP A 409 9.98 -5.80 15.89
CA TRP A 409 8.93 -6.81 15.95
C TRP A 409 9.48 -8.20 16.30
N ASN A 410 8.70 -8.95 17.07
CA ASN A 410 8.78 -10.40 17.03
C ASN A 410 8.03 -10.89 15.79
N TRP A 411 8.78 -11.30 14.77
CA TRP A 411 8.27 -11.72 13.47
C TRP A 411 7.54 -13.08 13.48
N THR A 412 7.56 -13.83 14.60
CA THR A 412 6.67 -14.99 14.81
C THR A 412 5.31 -14.59 15.40
N ARG A 413 5.12 -13.29 15.70
CA ARG A 413 3.91 -12.73 16.31
C ARG A 413 3.29 -11.64 15.45
N ILE A 414 3.26 -11.87 14.15
CA ILE A 414 2.62 -10.92 13.23
C ILE A 414 1.11 -10.86 13.57
N PRO A 415 0.52 -9.66 13.75
CA PRO A 415 -0.90 -9.50 14.07
C PRO A 415 -1.78 -10.35 13.16
N GLY A 416 -2.73 -11.10 13.73
CA GLY A 416 -3.68 -11.96 13.03
C GLY A 416 -3.20 -13.39 12.75
N THR A 417 -1.90 -13.63 12.65
CA THR A 417 -1.35 -14.92 12.20
C THR A 417 -1.48 -16.03 13.22
N THR A 418 -1.55 -17.29 12.74
CA THR A 418 -1.41 -18.49 13.56
C THR A 418 -0.10 -19.18 13.17
N ALA A 419 0.93 -19.13 14.02
CA ALA A 419 2.28 -19.52 13.63
C ALA A 419 3.07 -20.19 14.77
N PRO A 420 3.99 -21.12 14.45
CA PRO A 420 4.96 -21.62 15.40
C PRO A 420 5.92 -20.51 15.85
N GLN A 421 6.26 -20.50 17.13
CA GLN A 421 7.21 -19.55 17.70
C GLN A 421 8.67 -20.01 17.47
N VAL A 422 9.07 -20.11 16.20
CA VAL A 422 10.40 -20.52 15.76
C VAL A 422 11.50 -19.55 16.18
N ASP A 423 12.73 -20.04 16.39
CA ASP A 423 13.87 -19.20 16.77
C ASP A 423 14.39 -18.35 15.60
N GLU A 424 14.31 -18.88 14.38
CA GLU A 424 14.72 -18.22 13.15
C GLU A 424 13.55 -18.20 12.15
N ILE A 425 13.27 -17.03 11.59
CA ILE A 425 12.21 -16.88 10.58
C ILE A 425 12.74 -17.47 9.27
N PRO A 426 12.04 -18.45 8.66
CA PRO A 426 12.46 -18.98 7.39
C PRO A 426 12.31 -17.94 6.28
N MET A 427 13.14 -18.04 5.25
CA MET A 427 12.90 -17.32 4.00
C MET A 427 11.99 -18.15 3.10
N ALA A 428 11.11 -17.47 2.33
CA ALA A 428 10.28 -18.17 1.36
C ALA A 428 11.12 -18.90 0.30
N ALA A 429 10.55 -19.90 -0.36
CA ALA A 429 11.29 -20.80 -1.26
C ALA A 429 11.98 -20.07 -2.44
N SER A 430 11.45 -18.92 -2.85
CA SER A 430 12.06 -18.04 -3.84
C SER A 430 12.01 -16.60 -3.35
N ASP A 431 13.02 -15.83 -3.74
CA ASP A 431 12.92 -14.38 -3.72
C ASP A 431 11.82 -13.94 -4.71
N TRP A 432 11.19 -12.80 -4.44
CA TRP A 432 10.12 -12.19 -5.25
C TRP A 432 8.77 -12.91 -5.30
N GLN A 433 8.74 -14.21 -5.58
CA GLN A 433 7.49 -14.93 -5.87
C GLN A 433 7.46 -16.32 -5.25
N THR A 434 6.67 -16.47 -4.20
CA THR A 434 6.30 -17.78 -3.64
C THR A 434 4.78 -17.83 -3.51
N PRO A 435 4.05 -18.70 -4.22
CA PRO A 435 2.62 -18.84 -4.06
C PRO A 435 2.21 -19.20 -2.63
N GLY A 436 1.00 -18.82 -2.22
CA GLY A 436 0.39 -19.37 -1.01
C GLY A 436 0.01 -20.85 -1.19
N THR A 437 -0.26 -21.54 -0.08
CA THR A 437 -0.63 -22.97 -0.10
C THR A 437 -2.14 -23.19 -0.06
N SER A 438 -2.92 -22.16 0.27
CA SER A 438 -4.37 -22.29 0.41
C SER A 438 -5.06 -22.48 -0.94
N THR A 439 -5.99 -23.44 -0.98
CA THR A 439 -6.96 -23.60 -2.08
C THR A 439 -8.31 -22.97 -1.74
N PHE A 440 -8.55 -22.62 -0.48
CA PHE A 440 -9.80 -22.05 0.03
C PHE A 440 -9.50 -20.77 0.80
N ALA A 441 -9.37 -19.68 0.05
CA ALA A 441 -9.11 -18.34 0.56
C ALA A 441 -9.97 -17.33 -0.20
N GLY A 442 -10.68 -16.46 0.51
CA GLY A 442 -11.59 -15.53 -0.14
C GLY A 442 -12.57 -14.92 0.85
N GLY A 443 -13.67 -14.37 0.35
CA GLY A 443 -14.65 -13.69 1.19
C GLY A 443 -15.90 -13.24 0.44
N VAL A 444 -16.97 -13.09 1.22
CA VAL A 444 -18.26 -12.57 0.78
C VAL A 444 -18.42 -11.13 1.26
N SER A 445 -18.94 -10.25 0.40
CA SER A 445 -19.12 -8.84 0.71
C SER A 445 -20.42 -8.31 0.12
N ASP A 446 -21.22 -7.62 0.93
CA ASP A 446 -22.37 -6.83 0.45
C ASP A 446 -22.02 -5.34 0.24
N SER A 447 -20.72 -5.01 0.22
CA SER A 447 -20.13 -3.66 0.20
C SER A 447 -20.09 -2.91 1.54
N LEU A 448 -20.78 -3.37 2.58
CA LEU A 448 -20.80 -2.75 3.92
C LEU A 448 -20.30 -3.70 5.02
N TYR A 449 -20.69 -4.96 4.91
CA TYR A 449 -20.39 -6.09 5.77
C TYR A 449 -19.82 -7.24 4.94
N GLY A 450 -19.21 -8.20 5.61
CA GLY A 450 -18.75 -9.41 4.95
C GLY A 450 -18.05 -10.36 5.88
N ALA A 451 -17.65 -11.49 5.32
CA ALA A 451 -16.83 -12.48 6.00
C ALA A 451 -15.69 -12.91 5.07
N SER A 452 -14.52 -13.21 5.64
CA SER A 452 -13.37 -13.72 4.92
C SER A 452 -12.88 -15.01 5.54
N VAL A 453 -12.27 -15.86 4.74
CA VAL A 453 -11.76 -17.19 5.13
C VAL A 453 -10.37 -17.42 4.55
N TYR A 454 -9.52 -18.07 5.33
CA TYR A 454 -8.19 -18.54 4.93
C TYR A 454 -7.94 -19.92 5.55
N SER A 455 -7.95 -20.95 4.70
CA SER A 455 -7.66 -22.32 5.10
C SER A 455 -6.35 -22.77 4.48
N TYR A 456 -5.34 -23.00 5.30
CA TYR A 456 -3.99 -23.29 4.81
C TYR A 456 -3.36 -24.45 5.55
N THR A 457 -2.38 -25.06 4.86
CA THR A 457 -1.41 -25.99 5.42
C THR A 457 -0.05 -25.52 4.97
N ASP A 458 0.84 -25.23 5.90
CA ASP A 458 2.24 -24.87 5.62
C ASP A 458 3.15 -25.97 6.15
N SER A 459 3.80 -26.69 5.25
CA SER A 459 4.80 -27.73 5.53
C SER A 459 6.22 -27.31 5.14
N TYR A 460 6.40 -26.09 4.62
CA TYR A 460 7.70 -25.61 4.19
C TYR A 460 8.57 -25.26 5.41
N ALA A 461 9.89 -25.47 5.29
CA ALA A 461 10.89 -25.15 6.31
C ALA A 461 10.55 -25.64 7.74
N GLY A 462 9.82 -26.76 7.88
CA GLY A 462 9.46 -27.33 9.18
C GLY A 462 8.38 -26.56 9.94
N ILE A 463 7.65 -25.65 9.28
CA ILE A 463 6.53 -24.92 9.89
C ILE A 463 5.41 -25.87 10.32
N ASN A 464 5.11 -26.86 9.47
CA ASN A 464 4.16 -27.96 9.71
C ASN A 464 2.92 -27.55 10.52
N THR A 465 2.24 -26.49 10.07
CA THR A 465 1.09 -25.90 10.76
C THR A 465 -0.04 -25.70 9.77
N SER A 466 -1.26 -26.05 10.18
CA SER A 466 -2.48 -25.82 9.40
C SER A 466 -3.56 -25.22 10.29
N ALA A 467 -4.45 -24.43 9.68
CA ALA A 467 -5.60 -23.86 10.37
C ALA A 467 -6.68 -23.42 9.38
N HIS A 468 -7.90 -23.32 9.89
CA HIS A 468 -9.03 -22.67 9.22
C HIS A 468 -9.35 -21.38 9.96
N LYS A 469 -9.06 -20.25 9.33
CA LYS A 469 -9.19 -18.91 9.92
C LYS A 469 -10.33 -18.17 9.22
N ALA A 470 -11.19 -17.52 9.98
CA ALA A 470 -12.26 -16.69 9.44
C ALA A 470 -12.44 -15.39 10.23
N TRP A 471 -12.83 -14.34 9.51
CA TRP A 471 -13.07 -13.00 10.05
C TRP A 471 -14.45 -12.53 9.61
N PHE A 472 -15.25 -12.08 10.58
CA PHE A 472 -16.65 -11.69 10.40
C PHE A 472 -16.80 -10.22 10.77
N PHE A 473 -17.14 -9.40 9.79
CA PHE A 473 -17.02 -7.94 9.89
C PHE A 473 -18.39 -7.29 10.08
N PHE A 474 -18.58 -6.61 11.21
CA PHE A 474 -19.81 -5.89 11.57
C PHE A 474 -19.56 -4.38 11.66
N ASP A 475 -20.36 -3.65 12.47
CA ASP A 475 -20.23 -2.20 12.60
C ASP A 475 -19.15 -1.79 13.58
N ASP A 476 -19.27 -2.27 14.81
CA ASP A 476 -18.41 -1.87 15.93
C ASP A 476 -17.30 -2.91 16.17
N GLU A 477 -17.41 -4.10 15.56
CA GLU A 477 -16.57 -5.24 15.87
C GLU A 477 -16.19 -6.10 14.66
N VAL A 478 -15.07 -6.79 14.82
CA VAL A 478 -14.64 -7.90 13.95
C VAL A 478 -14.47 -9.14 14.81
N VAL A 479 -15.22 -10.20 14.48
CA VAL A 479 -15.12 -11.50 15.16
C VAL A 479 -14.14 -12.37 14.40
N CYS A 480 -13.14 -12.89 15.10
CA CYS A 480 -12.04 -13.66 14.52
C CYS A 480 -12.10 -15.08 15.09
N LEU A 481 -12.28 -16.05 14.21
CA LEU A 481 -12.43 -17.46 14.57
C LEU A 481 -11.32 -18.29 13.92
N GLY A 482 -10.85 -19.28 14.66
CA GLY A 482 -9.94 -20.31 14.19
C GLY A 482 -10.40 -21.68 14.61
N ALA A 483 -10.31 -22.64 13.71
CA ALA A 483 -10.59 -24.03 13.98
C ALA A 483 -9.66 -24.96 13.20
N GLY A 484 -9.68 -26.25 13.55
CA GLY A 484 -8.82 -27.25 12.90
C GLY A 484 -7.33 -26.91 13.00
N ILE A 485 -6.91 -26.24 14.08
CA ILE A 485 -5.51 -25.88 14.25
C ILE A 485 -4.74 -27.15 14.60
N HIS A 486 -3.94 -27.60 13.64
CA HIS A 486 -3.11 -28.78 13.75
C HIS A 486 -1.65 -28.42 13.46
N SER A 487 -0.73 -28.93 14.27
CA SER A 487 0.71 -28.80 13.97
C SER A 487 1.53 -29.98 14.46
N THR A 488 2.60 -30.29 13.74
CA THR A 488 3.66 -31.22 14.18
C THR A 488 4.98 -30.52 14.49
N SER A 489 4.98 -29.19 14.55
CA SER A 489 6.14 -28.40 14.96
C SER A 489 6.52 -28.68 16.42
N SER A 490 7.82 -28.70 16.72
CA SER A 490 8.33 -28.77 18.10
C SER A 490 8.16 -27.46 18.86
N TYR A 491 7.84 -26.36 18.16
CA TYR A 491 7.62 -25.04 18.76
C TYR A 491 6.17 -24.88 19.20
N PRO A 492 5.89 -24.07 20.23
CA PRO A 492 4.52 -23.76 20.61
C PRO A 492 3.84 -22.94 19.50
N ILE A 493 2.57 -23.22 19.27
CA ILE A 493 1.74 -22.53 18.28
C ILE A 493 0.98 -21.40 18.95
N PHE A 494 1.08 -20.20 18.37
CA PHE A 494 0.34 -19.04 18.84
C PHE A 494 -0.56 -18.50 17.75
N THR A 495 -1.73 -18.02 18.13
CA THR A 495 -2.47 -17.04 17.32
C THR A 495 -2.25 -15.66 17.89
N THR A 496 -1.64 -14.76 17.12
CA THR A 496 -1.41 -13.39 17.61
C THR A 496 -2.62 -12.53 17.30
N ILE A 497 -3.22 -11.92 18.32
CA ILE A 497 -4.34 -10.99 18.17
C ILE A 497 -3.83 -9.63 17.70
N ASN A 498 -2.78 -9.11 18.34
CA ASN A 498 -2.13 -7.87 17.93
C ASN A 498 -0.67 -7.78 18.42
N GLN A 499 0.15 -7.00 17.73
CA GLN A 499 1.51 -6.59 18.12
C GLN A 499 1.74 -5.16 17.61
N CYS A 500 1.45 -4.17 18.45
CA CYS A 500 1.44 -2.75 18.08
C CYS A 500 2.30 -1.93 19.06
N LEU A 501 2.53 -0.66 18.74
CA LEU A 501 3.19 0.27 19.65
C LEU A 501 2.38 0.37 20.95
N SER A 502 3.06 0.36 22.09
CA SER A 502 2.38 0.66 23.36
C SER A 502 1.93 2.11 23.38
N SER A 503 0.70 2.35 23.84
CA SER A 503 0.25 3.68 24.24
C SER A 503 1.00 4.18 25.48
N THR A 504 0.84 5.48 25.76
CA THR A 504 1.30 6.12 27.01
C THR A 504 0.53 5.59 28.22
N GLU A 505 -0.72 5.20 28.03
CA GLU A 505 -1.53 4.51 29.04
C GLU A 505 -1.26 3.01 29.01
N ASN A 506 -1.23 2.39 30.19
CA ASN A 506 -1.13 0.94 30.30
C ASN A 506 -2.38 0.26 29.73
N ALA A 507 -2.19 -0.90 29.12
CA ALA A 507 -3.31 -1.78 28.82
C ALA A 507 -4.02 -2.16 30.13
N ILE A 508 -5.33 -2.39 30.05
CA ILE A 508 -6.11 -2.88 31.19
C ILE A 508 -6.74 -4.22 30.85
N VAL A 509 -6.85 -5.09 31.85
CA VAL A 509 -7.49 -6.40 31.76
C VAL A 509 -8.67 -6.47 32.71
N CYS A 510 -9.75 -7.12 32.28
CA CYS A 510 -10.83 -7.53 33.16
C CYS A 510 -10.87 -9.05 33.26
N GLN A 511 -10.68 -9.57 34.46
CA GLN A 511 -10.76 -10.98 34.75
C GLN A 511 -11.61 -11.19 36.01
N LYS A 512 -12.62 -12.06 35.92
CA LYS A 512 -13.56 -12.35 37.02
C LYS A 512 -14.18 -11.06 37.59
N GLY A 513 -14.59 -10.14 36.72
CA GLY A 513 -15.19 -8.85 37.06
C GLY A 513 -14.24 -7.79 37.62
N LYS A 514 -12.98 -8.14 37.94
CA LYS A 514 -11.98 -7.20 38.45
C LYS A 514 -11.21 -6.57 37.28
N ILE A 515 -11.08 -5.25 37.28
CA ILE A 515 -10.23 -4.52 36.35
C ILE A 515 -8.88 -4.24 37.01
N SER A 516 -7.79 -4.46 36.28
CA SER A 516 -6.44 -4.06 36.68
C SER A 516 -5.61 -3.66 35.47
N GLU A 517 -4.56 -2.88 35.69
CA GLU A 517 -3.57 -2.58 34.66
C GLU A 517 -2.67 -3.80 34.36
N ILE A 518 -2.25 -3.89 33.11
CA ILE A 518 -1.17 -4.77 32.64
C ILE A 518 0.10 -3.92 32.68
N ASN A 519 0.91 -4.14 33.73
CA ASN A 519 2.19 -3.46 33.90
C ASN A 519 3.23 -3.94 32.88
N ASP A 520 4.45 -3.43 32.98
CA ASP A 520 5.54 -3.84 32.10
C ASP A 520 5.95 -5.29 32.39
N GLY A 521 6.15 -6.07 31.33
CA GLY A 521 6.51 -7.49 31.38
C GLY A 521 5.59 -8.39 30.57
N THR A 522 5.62 -9.69 30.87
CA THR A 522 4.81 -10.73 30.23
C THR A 522 3.85 -11.34 31.24
N PHE A 523 2.57 -11.43 30.89
CA PHE A 523 1.51 -11.92 31.74
C PHE A 523 0.70 -13.00 31.02
N ASN A 524 0.39 -14.07 31.75
CA ASN A 524 -0.49 -15.13 31.28
C ASN A 524 -1.83 -15.00 32.00
N TYR A 525 -2.91 -14.99 31.23
CA TYR A 525 -4.27 -14.97 31.73
C TYR A 525 -5.00 -16.22 31.24
N ASN A 526 -5.68 -16.89 32.15
CA ASN A 526 -6.64 -17.92 31.79
C ASN A 526 -8.02 -17.28 31.67
N SER A 527 -8.55 -17.24 30.44
CA SER A 527 -9.90 -16.75 30.13
C SER A 527 -10.25 -15.38 30.75
N PRO A 528 -9.45 -14.31 30.51
CA PRO A 528 -9.89 -12.96 30.86
C PRO A 528 -11.13 -12.59 30.05
N GLU A 529 -12.05 -11.79 30.60
CA GLU A 529 -13.27 -11.40 29.89
C GLU A 529 -12.96 -10.46 28.72
N TRP A 530 -12.03 -9.52 28.96
CA TRP A 530 -11.54 -8.60 27.93
C TRP A 530 -10.23 -7.94 28.34
N ILE A 531 -9.51 -7.45 27.33
CA ILE A 531 -8.37 -6.54 27.45
C ILE A 531 -8.68 -5.28 26.64
N LEU A 532 -8.24 -4.12 27.11
CA LEU A 532 -8.34 -2.86 26.39
C LEU A 532 -6.95 -2.20 26.33
N HIS A 533 -6.51 -1.87 25.11
CA HIS A 533 -5.25 -1.18 24.87
C HIS A 533 -5.40 -0.23 23.68
N ASN A 534 -4.86 0.97 23.80
CA ASN A 534 -4.81 1.98 22.73
C ASN A 534 -6.11 2.11 21.90
N LYS A 535 -7.23 2.33 22.58
CA LYS A 535 -8.59 2.45 22.01
C LYS A 535 -9.15 1.18 21.35
N VAL A 536 -8.52 0.02 21.51
CA VAL A 536 -8.97 -1.26 20.95
C VAL A 536 -9.31 -2.24 22.07
N GLY A 537 -10.59 -2.60 22.17
CA GLY A 537 -11.06 -3.67 23.04
C GLY A 537 -10.90 -5.03 22.40
N TYR A 538 -10.50 -6.03 23.19
CA TYR A 538 -10.38 -7.43 22.78
C TYR A 538 -11.23 -8.26 23.74
N LEU A 539 -12.38 -8.77 23.28
CA LEU A 539 -13.17 -9.74 24.04
C LEU A 539 -12.65 -11.14 23.78
N LEU A 540 -12.54 -11.91 24.85
CA LEU A 540 -11.92 -13.21 24.85
C LEU A 540 -12.94 -14.18 25.48
N PRO A 541 -13.65 -14.97 24.64
CA PRO A 541 -14.53 -16.03 25.13
C PRO A 541 -13.79 -17.00 26.06
N ASP A 542 -14.55 -17.67 26.93
CA ASP A 542 -14.00 -18.60 27.91
C ASP A 542 -13.22 -19.76 27.25
N GLY A 543 -12.21 -20.28 27.94
CA GLY A 543 -11.40 -21.43 27.51
C GLY A 543 -10.06 -21.07 26.83
N GLN A 544 -9.73 -19.78 26.70
CA GLN A 544 -8.52 -19.32 26.01
C GLN A 544 -7.33 -19.13 26.97
N GLN A 545 -6.13 -19.60 26.57
CA GLN A 545 -4.87 -19.26 27.23
C GLN A 545 -4.27 -18.01 26.57
N VAL A 546 -4.30 -16.90 27.30
CA VAL A 546 -3.97 -15.57 26.75
C VAL A 546 -2.62 -15.13 27.27
N VAL A 547 -1.76 -14.66 26.36
CA VAL A 547 -0.49 -14.02 26.69
C VAL A 547 -0.57 -12.56 26.30
N ALA A 548 -0.34 -11.67 27.27
CA ALA A 548 -0.21 -10.24 27.03
C ALA A 548 1.18 -9.77 27.47
N THR A 549 1.85 -9.01 26.62
CA THR A 549 3.16 -8.42 26.94
C THR A 549 3.11 -6.92 26.73
N ASN A 550 3.71 -6.16 27.65
CA ASN A 550 3.96 -4.73 27.46
C ASN A 550 5.43 -4.46 27.81
N GLN A 551 6.30 -4.35 26.82
CA GLN A 551 7.75 -4.31 27.09
C GLN A 551 8.53 -3.56 26.02
N VAL A 552 9.72 -3.10 26.39
CA VAL A 552 10.67 -2.54 25.43
C VAL A 552 11.25 -3.67 24.59
N GLN A 553 11.03 -3.63 23.29
CA GLN A 553 11.66 -4.51 22.30
C GLN A 553 12.78 -3.76 21.59
N THR A 554 13.83 -4.49 21.25
CA THR A 554 15.05 -3.96 20.62
C THR A 554 15.32 -4.69 19.31
N GLY A 555 15.82 -3.97 18.33
CA GLY A 555 16.25 -4.55 17.05
C GLY A 555 16.86 -3.48 16.16
N SER A 556 17.14 -3.83 14.92
CA SER A 556 17.76 -2.93 13.94
C SER A 556 17.04 -3.03 12.61
N TRP A 557 16.97 -1.92 11.87
CA TRP A 557 16.49 -1.96 10.49
C TRP A 557 17.35 -2.89 9.63
N TYR A 558 18.65 -3.02 9.92
CA TYR A 558 19.53 -3.92 9.19
C TYR A 558 19.10 -5.39 9.30
N ASP A 559 18.49 -5.79 10.41
CA ASP A 559 18.05 -7.18 10.63
C ASP A 559 16.92 -7.61 9.70
N ILE A 560 16.24 -6.65 9.09
CA ILE A 560 15.15 -6.88 8.13
C ILE A 560 15.45 -6.29 6.76
N ASN A 561 16.46 -5.42 6.64
CA ASN A 561 16.85 -4.75 5.42
C ASN A 561 18.34 -4.39 5.41
N HIS A 562 19.15 -5.14 4.68
CA HIS A 562 20.61 -4.94 4.58
C HIS A 562 21.02 -3.60 3.95
N SER A 563 20.09 -2.90 3.31
CA SER A 563 20.30 -1.55 2.82
C SER A 563 20.00 -0.49 3.88
N THR A 564 20.07 -0.78 5.19
CA THR A 564 19.78 0.20 6.26
C THR A 564 20.85 0.23 7.36
N SER A 565 20.72 1.16 8.31
CA SER A 565 21.66 1.30 9.42
C SER A 565 21.63 0.07 10.34
N LYS A 566 22.80 -0.32 10.85
CA LYS A 566 22.96 -1.34 11.90
C LYS A 566 22.64 -0.83 13.31
N GLY A 567 22.28 0.44 13.44
CA GLY A 567 21.97 1.07 14.73
C GLY A 567 20.81 0.35 15.42
N SER A 568 21.02 -0.01 16.69
CA SER A 568 19.97 -0.57 17.53
C SER A 568 18.94 0.51 17.85
N ILE A 569 17.67 0.13 17.76
CA ILE A 569 16.54 0.95 18.15
C ILE A 569 15.67 0.21 19.16
N GLN A 570 14.97 0.97 19.99
CA GLN A 570 14.10 0.45 21.03
C GLN A 570 12.72 1.09 20.94
N LYS A 571 11.67 0.27 21.05
CA LYS A 571 10.29 0.74 21.14
C LYS A 571 9.54 -0.06 22.18
N LYS A 572 8.62 0.57 22.89
CA LYS A 572 7.69 -0.12 23.79
C LYS A 572 6.56 -0.73 22.97
N VAL A 573 6.37 -2.03 23.06
CA VAL A 573 5.46 -2.83 22.22
C VAL A 573 4.46 -3.55 23.11
N PHE A 574 3.19 -3.48 22.73
CA PHE A 574 2.12 -4.30 23.28
C PHE A 574 1.87 -5.48 22.35
N THR A 575 1.94 -6.70 22.89
CA THR A 575 1.59 -7.93 22.16
C THR A 575 0.51 -8.68 22.90
N LEU A 576 -0.50 -9.15 22.17
CA LEU A 576 -1.58 -9.98 22.69
C LEU A 576 -1.72 -11.22 21.80
N GLY A 577 -1.74 -12.41 22.39
CA GLY A 577 -1.88 -13.66 21.66
C GLY A 577 -2.51 -14.78 22.47
N LEU A 578 -2.85 -15.85 21.76
CA LEU A 578 -3.47 -17.06 22.27
C LEU A 578 -2.49 -18.22 22.10
N ASN A 579 -2.21 -18.94 23.19
CA ASN A 579 -1.30 -20.06 23.19
C ASN A 579 -2.06 -21.38 22.99
N HIS A 580 -1.73 -22.11 21.93
CA HIS A 580 -2.33 -23.41 21.58
C HIS A 580 -1.49 -24.60 22.08
N GLY A 581 -0.36 -24.35 22.73
CA GLY A 581 0.57 -25.37 23.16
C GLY A 581 1.46 -25.88 22.04
N ILE A 582 2.15 -26.99 22.30
CA ILE A 582 3.01 -27.69 21.34
C ILE A 582 2.17 -28.80 20.71
N THR A 583 2.33 -29.00 19.40
CA THR A 583 1.59 -30.01 18.62
C THR A 583 0.07 -30.03 18.90
N PRO A 584 -0.65 -28.89 18.77
CA PRO A 584 -2.10 -28.89 18.91
C PRO A 584 -2.75 -29.83 17.89
N GLU A 585 -3.85 -30.46 18.31
CA GLU A 585 -4.72 -31.29 17.46
C GLU A 585 -6.14 -30.74 17.56
N LEU A 586 -6.74 -30.37 16.42
CA LEU A 586 -8.07 -29.77 16.33
C LEU A 586 -8.28 -28.58 17.29
N ALA A 587 -7.23 -27.81 17.59
CA ALA A 587 -7.36 -26.65 18.47
C ALA A 587 -8.18 -25.53 17.80
N THR A 588 -8.76 -24.67 18.62
CA THR A 588 -9.63 -23.56 18.17
C THR A 588 -9.26 -22.27 18.87
N TYR A 589 -9.57 -21.13 18.25
CA TYR A 589 -9.65 -19.85 18.95
C TYR A 589 -10.92 -19.10 18.58
N ALA A 590 -11.33 -18.21 19.48
CA ALA A 590 -12.26 -17.14 19.19
C ALA A 590 -11.81 -15.86 19.91
N TYR A 591 -11.89 -14.71 19.25
CA TYR A 591 -11.77 -13.40 19.88
C TYR A 591 -12.57 -12.36 19.09
N ILE A 592 -12.94 -11.26 19.75
CA ILE A 592 -13.67 -10.16 19.11
C ILE A 592 -12.87 -8.88 19.31
N VAL A 593 -12.50 -8.24 18.22
CA VAL A 593 -11.83 -6.93 18.21
C VAL A 593 -12.90 -5.85 18.14
N VAL A 594 -12.84 -4.87 19.04
CA VAL A 594 -13.79 -3.76 19.15
C VAL A 594 -13.02 -2.44 19.18
N PRO A 595 -12.71 -1.86 18.02
CA PRO A 595 -11.96 -0.61 17.93
C PRO A 595 -12.80 0.61 18.34
N GLY A 596 -12.12 1.68 18.78
CA GLY A 596 -12.75 2.94 19.17
C GLY A 596 -13.28 2.99 20.62
N ILE A 597 -12.93 2.02 21.47
CA ILE A 597 -13.32 1.97 22.88
C ILE A 597 -12.32 2.78 23.72
N GLN A 598 -12.75 3.88 24.33
CA GLN A 598 -11.84 4.79 25.03
C GLN A 598 -11.66 4.47 26.51
N SER A 599 -12.55 3.64 27.09
CA SER A 599 -12.53 3.39 28.53
C SER A 599 -13.06 2.02 28.92
N ALA A 600 -12.69 1.57 30.13
CA ALA A 600 -13.27 0.38 30.74
C ALA A 600 -14.81 0.43 30.88
N LYS A 601 -15.37 1.63 31.06
CA LYS A 601 -16.82 1.85 31.15
C LYS A 601 -17.49 1.58 29.79
N GLU A 602 -16.92 2.10 28.72
CA GLU A 602 -17.38 1.81 27.35
C GLU A 602 -17.27 0.33 27.02
N MET A 603 -16.16 -0.31 27.40
CA MET A 603 -15.97 -1.75 27.20
C MET A 603 -17.03 -2.58 27.93
N LYS A 604 -17.32 -2.26 29.20
CA LYS A 604 -18.42 -2.87 29.96
C LYS A 604 -19.78 -2.65 29.32
N ASN A 605 -20.02 -1.45 28.78
CA ASN A 605 -21.27 -1.14 28.09
C ASN A 605 -21.42 -1.89 26.77
N TYR A 606 -20.35 -2.02 25.99
CA TYR A 606 -20.33 -2.86 24.79
C TYR A 606 -20.66 -4.31 25.15
N ARG A 607 -19.94 -4.90 26.11
CA ARG A 607 -20.13 -6.30 26.53
C ARG A 607 -21.55 -6.58 27.01
N ARG A 608 -22.17 -5.66 27.76
CA ARG A 608 -23.56 -5.79 28.24
C ARG A 608 -24.60 -5.89 27.14
N LYS A 609 -24.38 -5.28 25.97
CA LYS A 609 -25.29 -5.41 24.82
C LYS A 609 -25.33 -6.85 24.32
N ASN A 610 -24.23 -7.59 24.45
CA ASN A 610 -24.11 -9.00 24.08
C ASN A 610 -24.68 -9.29 22.68
N ASN A 611 -24.35 -8.45 21.68
CA ASN A 611 -24.97 -8.51 20.35
C ASN A 611 -24.43 -9.65 19.49
N ILE A 612 -23.19 -10.11 19.72
CA ILE A 612 -22.56 -11.17 18.94
C ILE A 612 -22.90 -12.54 19.51
N GLU A 613 -23.29 -13.45 18.63
CA GLU A 613 -23.40 -14.89 18.91
C GLU A 613 -22.45 -15.64 17.99
N ILE A 614 -21.46 -16.33 18.56
CA ILE A 614 -20.64 -17.32 17.87
C ILE A 614 -21.40 -18.64 18.01
N LEU A 615 -21.88 -19.17 16.90
CA LEU A 615 -22.84 -20.29 16.87
C LEU A 615 -22.19 -21.60 16.41
N ASP A 616 -21.13 -21.50 15.62
CA ASP A 616 -20.31 -22.64 15.23
C ASP A 616 -18.86 -22.18 15.01
N ASN A 617 -17.90 -23.02 15.37
CA ASN A 617 -16.48 -22.82 15.13
C ASN A 617 -15.75 -24.16 15.06
N THR A 618 -15.95 -24.87 13.97
CA THR A 618 -15.35 -26.17 13.69
C THR A 618 -14.53 -26.12 12.40
N GLU A 619 -13.81 -27.19 12.10
CA GLU A 619 -13.10 -27.34 10.83
C GLU A 619 -14.05 -27.37 9.61
N ASN A 620 -15.34 -27.65 9.82
CA ASN A 620 -16.31 -27.74 8.72
C ASN A 620 -17.06 -26.42 8.51
N ALA A 621 -17.38 -25.70 9.59
CA ALA A 621 -18.12 -24.46 9.50
C ALA A 621 -17.79 -23.48 10.63
N GLN A 622 -17.89 -22.19 10.31
CA GLN A 622 -17.72 -21.08 11.25
C GLN A 622 -18.88 -20.10 11.04
N VAL A 623 -19.67 -19.86 12.09
CA VAL A 623 -20.95 -19.16 11.99
C VAL A 623 -21.08 -18.11 13.09
N VAL A 624 -21.35 -16.87 12.68
CA VAL A 624 -21.55 -15.73 13.57
C VAL A 624 -22.83 -14.98 13.22
N ARG A 625 -23.56 -14.55 14.24
CA ARG A 625 -24.72 -13.66 14.11
C ARG A 625 -24.53 -12.40 14.94
N ASN A 626 -24.87 -11.25 14.35
CA ASN A 626 -25.11 -10.03 15.11
C ASN A 626 -26.61 -9.86 15.35
N LYS A 627 -27.04 -9.95 16.62
CA LYS A 627 -28.45 -9.86 17.04
C LYS A 627 -29.06 -8.48 16.81
N LYS A 628 -28.26 -7.41 16.87
CA LYS A 628 -28.74 -6.03 16.71
C LYS A 628 -29.12 -5.77 15.24
N SER A 629 -28.27 -6.17 14.31
CA SER A 629 -28.54 -6.00 12.87
C SER A 629 -29.36 -7.15 12.27
N GLY A 630 -29.41 -8.31 12.93
CA GLY A 630 -30.03 -9.52 12.41
C GLY A 630 -29.23 -10.20 11.29
N ILE A 631 -27.99 -9.76 11.06
CA ILE A 631 -27.10 -10.28 10.02
C ILE A 631 -26.44 -11.57 10.49
N TRP A 632 -26.49 -12.59 9.64
CA TRP A 632 -25.76 -13.83 9.78
C TRP A 632 -24.62 -13.85 8.77
N GLN A 633 -23.46 -14.30 9.22
CA GLN A 633 -22.32 -14.53 8.36
C GLN A 633 -21.80 -15.94 8.63
N MET A 634 -21.53 -16.69 7.55
CA MET A 634 -21.20 -18.11 7.62
C MET A 634 -20.06 -18.43 6.67
N VAL A 635 -19.18 -19.32 7.08
CA VAL A 635 -18.17 -19.95 6.24
C VAL A 635 -18.37 -21.45 6.36
N PHE A 636 -18.60 -22.11 5.23
CA PHE A 636 -18.58 -23.56 5.10
C PHE A 636 -17.32 -23.94 4.32
N HIS A 637 -16.45 -24.76 4.90
CA HIS A 637 -15.21 -25.20 4.23
C HIS A 637 -15.47 -26.30 3.20
N ASN A 638 -16.57 -27.05 3.38
CA ASN A 638 -17.02 -28.12 2.51
C ASN A 638 -18.55 -28.10 2.39
N ALA A 639 -19.13 -29.04 1.63
CA ALA A 639 -20.56 -29.33 1.72
C ALA A 639 -20.96 -29.60 3.18
N GLY A 640 -22.09 -29.07 3.63
CA GLY A 640 -22.43 -29.14 5.04
C GLY A 640 -23.78 -28.56 5.39
N GLU A 641 -24.09 -28.66 6.69
CA GLU A 641 -25.32 -28.18 7.28
C GLU A 641 -25.01 -27.49 8.60
N PHE A 642 -25.58 -26.30 8.78
CA PHE A 642 -25.67 -25.62 10.06
C PHE A 642 -27.13 -25.59 10.50
N THR A 643 -27.40 -25.93 11.76
CA THR A 643 -28.75 -25.88 12.35
C THR A 643 -28.74 -25.12 13.67
N SER A 644 -29.69 -24.18 13.81
CA SER A 644 -29.97 -23.45 15.04
C SER A 644 -31.47 -23.44 15.33
N LYS A 645 -31.88 -22.82 16.45
CA LYS A 645 -33.30 -22.63 16.78
C LYS A 645 -34.07 -21.75 15.78
N ASP A 646 -33.36 -20.90 15.04
CA ASP A 646 -33.95 -19.87 14.17
C ASP A 646 -33.93 -20.30 12.69
N MET A 647 -32.86 -20.98 12.27
CA MET A 647 -32.62 -21.34 10.86
C MET A 647 -31.71 -22.57 10.75
N THR A 648 -31.97 -23.38 9.71
CA THR A 648 -31.05 -24.38 9.16
C THR A 648 -30.59 -23.93 7.76
N VAL A 649 -29.29 -24.02 7.49
CA VAL A 649 -28.71 -23.73 6.18
C VAL A 649 -27.94 -24.98 5.72
N LYS A 650 -28.23 -25.47 4.52
CA LYS A 650 -27.48 -26.57 3.89
C LYS A 650 -26.85 -26.08 2.60
N VAL A 651 -25.59 -26.42 2.40
CA VAL A 651 -24.82 -26.12 1.20
C VAL A 651 -24.23 -27.40 0.63
N ASP A 652 -24.22 -27.54 -0.68
CA ASP A 652 -23.65 -28.71 -1.36
C ASP A 652 -22.14 -28.58 -1.63
N LYS A 653 -21.55 -27.41 -1.37
CA LYS A 653 -20.12 -27.10 -1.53
C LYS A 653 -19.67 -26.03 -0.52
N GLY A 654 -18.35 -25.92 -0.33
CA GLY A 654 -17.75 -24.87 0.48
C GLY A 654 -18.05 -23.48 -0.08
N CYS A 655 -18.43 -22.54 0.77
CA CYS A 655 -18.79 -21.18 0.41
C CYS A 655 -18.73 -20.22 1.59
N ALA A 656 -18.74 -18.92 1.32
CA ALA A 656 -18.96 -17.88 2.32
C ALA A 656 -20.31 -17.19 2.07
N LEU A 657 -21.09 -16.97 3.13
CA LEU A 657 -22.46 -16.44 3.07
C LEU A 657 -22.67 -15.23 3.98
N ILE A 658 -23.50 -14.30 3.51
CA ILE A 658 -24.22 -13.33 4.36
C ILE A 658 -25.71 -13.59 4.18
N ILE A 659 -26.44 -13.76 5.27
CA ILE A 659 -27.90 -13.94 5.25
C ILE A 659 -28.55 -12.87 6.11
N LYS A 660 -29.54 -12.17 5.55
CA LYS A 660 -30.31 -11.12 6.25
C LYS A 660 -31.81 -11.35 6.10
N ASN A 661 -32.59 -10.71 6.95
CA ASN A 661 -34.05 -10.67 6.85
C ASN A 661 -34.72 -12.06 6.94
N ILE A 662 -34.18 -12.97 7.74
CA ILE A 662 -34.68 -14.35 7.91
C ILE A 662 -36.14 -14.42 8.43
N ASP A 663 -36.63 -13.33 9.01
CA ASP A 663 -38.01 -13.16 9.47
C ASP A 663 -38.98 -12.82 8.32
N LYS A 664 -38.48 -12.28 7.21
CA LYS A 664 -39.27 -11.91 6.03
C LYS A 664 -39.51 -13.11 5.10
N ASP A 665 -40.45 -12.94 4.19
CA ASP A 665 -40.75 -13.94 3.15
C ASP A 665 -39.66 -13.99 2.08
N LYS A 666 -38.97 -12.87 1.87
CA LYS A 666 -37.77 -12.78 1.04
C LYS A 666 -36.54 -12.58 1.91
N VAL A 667 -35.64 -13.56 1.85
CA VAL A 667 -34.36 -13.54 2.54
C VAL A 667 -33.28 -13.04 1.58
N GLU A 668 -32.44 -12.12 2.03
CA GLU A 668 -31.31 -11.62 1.26
C GLU A 668 -30.11 -12.55 1.51
N VAL A 669 -29.59 -13.15 0.44
CA VAL A 669 -28.45 -14.06 0.48
C VAL A 669 -27.34 -13.51 -0.38
N HIS A 670 -26.20 -13.18 0.22
CA HIS A 670 -24.95 -12.95 -0.49
C HIS A 670 -24.09 -14.20 -0.38
N ILE A 671 -23.45 -14.59 -1.47
CA ILE A 671 -22.61 -15.79 -1.53
C ILE A 671 -21.36 -15.52 -2.36
N ALA A 672 -20.24 -16.07 -1.91
CA ALA A 672 -19.01 -16.16 -2.69
C ALA A 672 -18.47 -17.59 -2.65
N ASP A 673 -17.67 -17.94 -3.66
CA ASP A 673 -16.88 -19.17 -3.75
C ASP A 673 -15.39 -18.86 -3.48
N PRO A 674 -14.89 -19.02 -2.23
CA PRO A 674 -13.48 -18.80 -1.90
C PRO A 674 -12.51 -19.77 -2.59
N ALA A 675 -12.99 -20.92 -3.07
CA ALA A 675 -12.15 -21.84 -3.82
C ALA A 675 -11.91 -21.33 -5.26
N GLN A 676 -12.78 -20.45 -5.76
CA GLN A 676 -12.86 -20.08 -7.17
C GLN A 676 -12.98 -21.34 -8.05
N SER A 677 -13.78 -22.30 -7.59
CA SER A 677 -14.02 -23.58 -8.25
C SER A 677 -14.73 -23.44 -9.59
N GLN A 678 -15.37 -22.29 -9.83
CA GLN A 678 -16.20 -22.01 -11.01
C GLN A 678 -17.25 -23.10 -11.20
N SER A 679 -18.02 -23.37 -10.15
CA SER A 679 -19.04 -24.41 -10.17
C SER A 679 -20.29 -23.95 -9.43
N GLY A 680 -21.47 -24.42 -9.85
CA GLY A 680 -22.72 -24.06 -9.19
C GLY A 680 -22.75 -24.52 -7.73
N ILE A 681 -23.29 -23.68 -6.84
CA ILE A 681 -23.47 -23.97 -5.41
C ILE A 681 -24.96 -23.86 -5.08
N THR A 682 -25.52 -24.90 -4.47
CA THR A 682 -26.90 -24.94 -4.01
C THR A 682 -26.97 -24.57 -2.53
N VAL A 683 -27.76 -23.56 -2.19
CA VAL A 683 -28.03 -23.18 -0.79
C VAL A 683 -29.50 -23.43 -0.49
N ASN A 684 -29.76 -24.24 0.53
CA ASN A 684 -31.10 -24.49 1.06
C ASN A 684 -31.23 -23.82 2.43
N ILE A 685 -32.26 -23.00 2.60
CA ILE A 685 -32.56 -22.27 3.83
C ILE A 685 -33.88 -22.77 4.37
N TYR A 686 -33.89 -23.19 5.63
CA TYR A 686 -35.09 -23.62 6.35
C TYR A 686 -35.25 -22.75 7.59
N THR A 687 -36.44 -22.18 7.75
CA THR A 687 -36.90 -21.54 8.98
C THR A 687 -38.07 -22.36 9.53
N ARG A 688 -38.57 -22.09 10.74
CA ARG A 688 -39.57 -22.93 11.45
C ARG A 688 -40.71 -23.51 10.60
N LYS A 689 -41.23 -22.76 9.63
CA LYS A 689 -42.35 -23.20 8.76
C LYS A 689 -42.12 -22.95 7.28
N ARG A 690 -40.97 -22.39 6.89
CA ARG A 690 -40.73 -21.97 5.52
C ARG A 690 -39.39 -22.45 5.02
N SER A 691 -39.31 -22.84 3.76
CA SER A 691 -38.04 -23.17 3.12
C SER A 691 -37.88 -22.47 1.77
N GLY A 692 -36.62 -22.29 1.37
CA GLY A 692 -36.25 -21.77 0.07
C GLY A 692 -34.91 -22.34 -0.37
N THR A 693 -34.75 -22.44 -1.68
CA THR A 693 -33.52 -22.93 -2.31
C THR A 693 -33.06 -21.91 -3.33
N VAL A 694 -31.76 -21.68 -3.41
CA VAL A 694 -31.13 -20.90 -4.46
C VAL A 694 -29.98 -21.69 -5.06
N ASN A 695 -29.92 -21.71 -6.39
CA ASN A 695 -28.80 -22.27 -7.15
C ASN A 695 -27.96 -21.09 -7.64
N CYS A 696 -26.74 -20.99 -7.12
CA CYS A 696 -25.82 -19.90 -7.38
C CYS A 696 -24.81 -20.37 -8.44
N ASP A 697 -24.93 -19.86 -9.67
CA ASP A 697 -24.09 -20.29 -10.78
C ASP A 697 -22.78 -19.50 -10.87
N PHE A 698 -21.64 -20.17 -10.65
CA PHE A 698 -20.30 -19.60 -10.79
C PHE A 698 -19.53 -20.13 -12.02
N SER A 699 -20.15 -20.96 -12.86
CA SER A 699 -19.47 -21.73 -13.92
C SER A 699 -18.77 -20.87 -14.98
N ASP A 700 -19.31 -19.68 -15.27
CA ASP A 700 -18.73 -18.73 -16.24
C ASP A 700 -18.20 -17.44 -15.58
N SER A 701 -17.76 -17.53 -14.32
CA SER A 701 -17.30 -16.34 -13.60
C SER A 701 -15.96 -15.78 -14.12
N GLY A 702 -15.11 -16.61 -14.74
CA GLY A 702 -13.91 -16.17 -15.46
C GLY A 702 -13.00 -15.27 -14.61
N VAL A 703 -12.70 -14.06 -15.10
CA VAL A 703 -11.86 -13.09 -14.36
C VAL A 703 -12.48 -12.59 -13.05
N TYR A 704 -13.78 -12.84 -12.84
CA TYR A 704 -14.57 -12.50 -11.66
C TYR A 704 -14.83 -13.68 -10.73
N ALA A 705 -14.16 -14.83 -10.92
CA ALA A 705 -14.24 -15.95 -9.98
C ALA A 705 -13.88 -15.50 -8.56
N GLY A 706 -14.71 -15.86 -7.57
CA GLY A 706 -14.61 -15.41 -6.17
C GLY A 706 -15.37 -14.11 -5.85
N ARG A 707 -15.91 -13.39 -6.84
CA ARG A 707 -16.80 -12.25 -6.61
C ARG A 707 -18.09 -12.70 -5.94
N THR A 708 -18.61 -11.88 -5.04
CA THR A 708 -19.94 -12.08 -4.44
C THR A 708 -21.07 -11.99 -5.47
N GLN A 709 -22.04 -12.89 -5.34
CA GLN A 709 -23.36 -12.83 -5.97
C GLN A 709 -24.42 -12.58 -4.88
N ALA A 710 -25.50 -11.89 -5.23
CA ALA A 710 -26.58 -11.53 -4.31
C ALA A 710 -27.92 -12.02 -4.86
N PHE A 711 -28.75 -12.56 -3.98
CA PHE A 711 -30.04 -13.17 -4.31
C PHE A 711 -31.12 -12.78 -3.30
N GLU A 712 -32.36 -12.63 -3.78
CA GLU A 712 -33.56 -12.64 -2.93
C GLU A 712 -34.19 -14.03 -2.99
N VAL A 713 -34.12 -14.77 -1.88
CA VAL A 713 -34.67 -16.13 -1.78
C VAL A 713 -36.05 -16.08 -1.16
N GLN A 714 -37.06 -16.47 -1.92
CA GLN A 714 -38.42 -16.60 -1.42
C GLN A 714 -38.54 -17.86 -0.54
N LEU A 715 -38.84 -17.68 0.74
CA LEU A 715 -39.21 -18.77 1.62
C LEU A 715 -40.72 -19.05 1.48
N ARG A 716 -41.10 -20.31 1.34
CA ARG A 716 -42.50 -20.78 1.20
C ARG A 716 -42.90 -21.67 2.35
#